data_AF-A0A9P6ZMB4-F1
#
_entry.id   AF-A0A9P6ZMB4-F1
#
_cell.length_a   1.000
_cell.length_b   1.000
_cell.length_c   1.000
_cell.angle_alpha   90.00
_cell.angle_beta   90.00
_cell.angle_gamma   90.00
#
_symmetry.space_group_name_H-M   'P 1'
#
loop_
_entity.id
_entity.type
_entity.pdbx_description
1 polymer ?
#
loop_
_entity_poly.entity_id
_entity_poly.type
_entity_poly.pdbx_seq_one_letter_code
_entity_poly.pdbx_strand_id
1 'polypeptide(L)'
;MAPPPPPPPPPPMCFPFTNRSRTREASPLIVRTDSEKSYASSQRSDNHSNRSEPSDNNSHRSKRSHHSAGSQNKLVRSGSYSTTRTLASDAEKLSFDSDSEVYDVPTLANESRTKFSQHSRNDSKSALTRADSKKSTKWGYGWGLGKAKEREREMLERSPSVESERPPLYKSPTRTSSRSSGSKRPPFYSNDSASTLVGSAYERKINDVESIKEKVDTTERLEDIRKLMAKEKLDYYIVPSEDPHQSEYVAASDKRRSWISGFTGSAGQAIISKTAAYLVTDSRYWLQARDELDTNWHLIPGGAVDGPKDWIDWLVDRAKDSKIGIDARMISHEKATSLNIQLNHKNSKLIYPPQNFIDMVWKEKPLRSKEPVFIQSLEFTGREASTKIAEVRAWIQAQPPAVPSYSKATPTPAQMHIGTLITSLSSIAWLLNLRGSDIPFNPLFYAYLFISLDRVVLFLDPVKLTDEVEDHLRALNIERKEYNDIWAFLRRREWGEGKVLISPETSYAISLMLTHFRYTVAPSFIDNVKAVKNEVELEGLRRAYLRDGAAYVRWLAWLEHKIQQGYDITEYEAAWRLTEYRRQNKHYWGLAYENISASGPNAALPHYSPTKSGARMIDRDTPYLNDSGGQYRDGTCDTTRTVHFGRPSIDQSEAYTRVLQGHIAIDSAVFPEGTTGSQLDVLARRALWKDGLNYMHGTGHGFGSFLNVHEGPHGFSSSVALVPGHVITNEPGFYLEGRWGMRIESALAIRRVKTKGEFNGDVWLGFERLTCVPIQTRMVKESMLTKEEKQWLKDHNKKCLERLEPHLKGDKRAFKWLKRESDRGIGIASPGPGGITIDWD
;
A
#
# COMPACT_ATOMS: atom_id res chain seq x y z
N MET A 1 56.72 -49.40 -9.25
CA MET A 1 55.75 -50.02 -8.31
C MET A 1 55.18 -48.89 -7.47
N ALA A 2 53.84 -48.78 -7.37
CA ALA A 2 53.17 -47.76 -6.58
C ALA A 2 52.89 -48.26 -5.14
N PRO A 3 52.81 -47.38 -4.13
CA PRO A 3 52.47 -47.78 -2.77
C PRO A 3 50.98 -48.20 -2.64
N PRO A 4 50.63 -49.05 -1.66
CA PRO A 4 49.27 -49.57 -1.48
C PRO A 4 48.29 -48.53 -0.89
N PRO A 5 46.98 -48.70 -1.10
CA PRO A 5 45.95 -47.79 -0.59
C PRO A 5 45.70 -47.94 0.92
N PRO A 6 45.17 -46.89 1.60
CA PRO A 6 44.87 -46.91 3.03
C PRO A 6 43.60 -47.74 3.38
N PRO A 7 43.47 -48.23 4.62
CA PRO A 7 42.35 -49.09 5.05
C PRO A 7 41.04 -48.32 5.30
N PRO A 8 39.88 -49.01 5.26
CA PRO A 8 38.56 -48.40 5.47
C PRO A 8 38.24 -48.09 6.95
N PRO A 9 37.33 -47.12 7.22
CA PRO A 9 36.93 -46.75 8.58
C PRO A 9 35.97 -47.77 9.25
N PRO A 10 35.91 -47.81 10.60
CA PRO A 10 35.11 -48.78 11.35
C PRO A 10 33.59 -48.45 11.38
N PRO A 11 32.73 -49.46 11.63
CA PRO A 11 31.27 -49.30 11.68
C PRO A 11 30.78 -48.64 13.00
N PRO A 12 29.58 -48.02 13.00
CA PRO A 12 29.04 -47.33 14.16
C PRO A 12 28.52 -48.29 15.25
N MET A 13 28.81 -47.98 16.52
CA MET A 13 28.27 -48.70 17.68
C MET A 13 26.86 -48.25 18.07
N CYS A 14 26.03 -49.23 18.44
CA CYS A 14 24.73 -49.05 19.11
C CYS A 14 24.69 -49.89 20.41
N PHE A 15 23.69 -49.61 21.26
CA PHE A 15 23.15 -50.37 22.44
C PHE A 15 23.21 -49.61 23.78
N PRO A 16 22.35 -49.92 24.79
CA PRO A 16 21.11 -50.74 24.76
C PRO A 16 19.86 -50.08 25.41
N PHE A 17 18.70 -50.74 25.23
CA PHE A 17 17.43 -50.48 25.95
C PHE A 17 17.31 -51.31 27.26
N THR A 18 16.36 -50.94 28.13
CA THR A 18 15.77 -51.83 29.16
C THR A 18 14.25 -51.90 29.06
N ASN A 19 13.65 -52.97 29.62
CA ASN A 19 12.52 -53.69 29.02
C ASN A 19 11.23 -53.76 29.88
N ARG A 20 10.15 -54.26 29.22
CA ARG A 20 8.88 -54.91 29.72
C ARG A 20 7.61 -54.08 29.48
N SER A 21 6.49 -54.59 28.94
CA SER A 21 6.12 -55.86 28.26
C SER A 21 4.77 -55.63 27.49
N ARG A 22 4.06 -56.55 26.80
CA ARG A 22 4.07 -58.04 26.73
C ARG A 22 3.45 -58.54 25.40
N THR A 23 3.97 -59.67 24.90
CA THR A 23 3.56 -60.55 23.78
C THR A 23 2.08 -60.66 23.32
N ARG A 24 1.85 -60.74 21.99
CA ARG A 24 1.49 -62.00 21.27
C ARG A 24 1.58 -61.87 19.74
N GLU A 25 1.92 -62.97 19.07
CA GLU A 25 2.13 -63.11 17.61
C GLU A 25 0.92 -63.75 16.89
N ALA A 26 0.77 -63.52 15.58
CA ALA A 26 0.44 -64.54 14.57
C ALA A 26 0.43 -63.96 13.13
N SER A 27 0.80 -64.80 12.15
CA SER A 27 0.95 -64.49 10.71
C SER A 27 -0.38 -64.60 9.90
N PRO A 28 -0.45 -64.15 8.63
CA PRO A 28 -1.71 -63.94 7.91
C PRO A 28 -2.18 -65.15 7.07
N LEU A 29 -3.48 -65.22 6.79
CA LEU A 29 -4.09 -66.18 5.85
C LEU A 29 -5.25 -65.55 5.05
N ILE A 30 -5.42 -66.01 3.81
CA ILE A 30 -6.43 -65.56 2.83
C ILE A 30 -7.39 -66.72 2.51
N VAL A 31 -8.69 -66.54 2.73
CA VAL A 31 -9.84 -67.26 2.09
C VAL A 31 -11.03 -66.25 2.20
N ARG A 32 -11.65 -65.73 1.12
CA ARG A 32 -12.76 -66.31 0.31
C ARG A 32 -13.95 -66.82 1.16
N THR A 33 -15.23 -66.65 0.82
CA THR A 33 -15.95 -65.92 -0.26
C THR A 33 -17.41 -65.68 0.19
N ASP A 34 -18.19 -64.97 -0.67
CA ASP A 34 -19.64 -65.10 -0.86
C ASP A 34 -20.58 -64.24 0.04
N SER A 35 -21.67 -63.65 -0.48
CA SER A 35 -22.20 -63.63 -1.86
C SER A 35 -23.11 -62.42 -2.13
N GLU A 36 -23.13 -61.98 -3.41
CA GLU A 36 -24.28 -61.48 -4.22
C GLU A 36 -25.26 -60.41 -3.66
N LYS A 37 -25.80 -59.45 -4.42
CA LYS A 37 -26.23 -59.42 -5.83
C LYS A 37 -25.92 -58.03 -6.45
N SER A 38 -25.09 -57.94 -7.49
CA SER A 38 -25.41 -58.12 -8.94
C SER A 38 -25.90 -56.82 -9.60
N TYR A 39 -25.04 -56.14 -10.38
CA TYR A 39 -24.95 -56.21 -11.86
C TYR A 39 -25.92 -55.23 -12.56
N ALA A 40 -25.62 -54.61 -13.70
CA ALA A 40 -24.48 -54.67 -14.63
C ALA A 40 -24.19 -53.25 -15.19
N SER A 41 -22.95 -52.82 -15.44
CA SER A 41 -22.13 -53.03 -16.66
C SER A 41 -22.74 -52.42 -17.94
N SER A 42 -22.01 -51.81 -18.87
CA SER A 42 -20.70 -52.19 -19.47
C SER A 42 -19.97 -50.93 -20.01
N GLN A 43 -18.64 -50.73 -19.82
CA GLN A 43 -17.48 -51.32 -20.54
C GLN A 43 -17.33 -50.84 -22.00
N ARG A 44 -16.15 -50.64 -22.63
CA ARG A 44 -14.69 -50.82 -22.36
C ARG A 44 -13.94 -49.62 -23.05
N SER A 45 -12.75 -49.12 -22.68
CA SER A 45 -11.38 -49.71 -22.67
C SER A 45 -10.94 -50.26 -24.06
N ASP A 46 -9.67 -50.22 -24.50
CA ASP A 46 -8.39 -50.53 -23.83
C ASP A 46 -7.18 -49.66 -24.27
N ASN A 47 -5.98 -50.00 -23.76
CA ASN A 47 -4.78 -49.18 -23.71
C ASN A 47 -3.54 -49.86 -24.37
N HIS A 48 -2.61 -49.05 -24.91
CA HIS A 48 -1.17 -49.26 -25.17
C HIS A 48 -0.53 -50.61 -25.60
N SER A 49 0.40 -50.55 -26.58
CA SER A 49 1.85 -50.82 -26.35
C SER A 49 2.75 -50.50 -27.57
N ASN A 50 4.07 -50.31 -27.34
CA ASN A 50 5.10 -49.82 -28.28
C ASN A 50 5.93 -50.94 -28.97
N ARG A 51 6.46 -50.70 -30.19
CA ARG A 51 7.89 -50.97 -30.53
C ARG A 51 8.40 -50.47 -31.91
N SER A 52 9.54 -49.75 -31.87
CA SER A 52 10.72 -49.72 -32.78
C SER A 52 10.65 -49.47 -34.31
N GLU A 53 11.21 -48.31 -34.70
CA GLU A 53 12.10 -47.89 -35.83
C GLU A 53 12.89 -48.93 -36.70
N PRO A 54 13.66 -48.51 -37.76
CA PRO A 54 13.47 -47.44 -38.78
C PRO A 54 13.90 -47.85 -40.22
N SER A 55 13.75 -46.95 -41.22
CA SER A 55 14.47 -46.80 -42.53
C SER A 55 13.50 -46.24 -43.62
N ASP A 56 13.89 -45.60 -44.73
CA ASP A 56 15.15 -44.93 -45.11
C ASP A 56 14.85 -43.77 -46.10
N ASN A 57 15.82 -42.87 -46.23
CA ASN A 57 16.20 -42.05 -47.39
C ASN A 57 15.22 -41.50 -48.48
N ASN A 58 15.67 -40.32 -48.93
CA ASN A 58 15.65 -39.82 -50.32
C ASN A 58 14.42 -39.10 -50.92
N SER A 59 14.49 -37.77 -50.71
CA SER A 59 14.90 -36.84 -51.77
C SER A 59 13.83 -36.26 -52.70
N HIS A 60 14.04 -34.96 -52.96
CA HIS A 60 13.81 -34.30 -54.26
C HIS A 60 12.35 -34.13 -54.73
N ARG A 61 11.98 -33.03 -55.37
CA ARG A 61 12.64 -31.72 -55.61
C ARG A 61 11.59 -30.85 -56.30
N SER A 62 11.60 -29.53 -56.04
CA SER A 62 11.10 -28.53 -57.01
C SER A 62 9.58 -28.52 -57.27
N LYS A 63 8.91 -27.39 -57.54
CA LYS A 63 9.24 -25.94 -57.52
C LYS A 63 7.89 -25.20 -57.62
N ARG A 64 7.91 -23.88 -57.35
CA ARG A 64 7.25 -22.77 -58.10
C ARG A 64 5.98 -23.07 -58.93
N SER A 65 4.95 -22.22 -58.94
CA SER A 65 4.87 -20.82 -58.47
C SER A 65 3.47 -20.23 -58.64
N HIS A 66 3.15 -19.28 -57.75
CA HIS A 66 2.46 -18.00 -57.95
C HIS A 66 1.22 -17.82 -58.87
N HIS A 67 0.47 -16.80 -58.43
CA HIS A 67 -0.50 -15.96 -59.14
C HIS A 67 -1.92 -16.50 -59.33
N SER A 68 -2.99 -15.71 -59.22
CA SER A 68 -3.37 -14.58 -58.34
C SER A 68 -4.55 -13.87 -59.02
N ALA A 69 -5.65 -13.71 -58.27
CA ALA A 69 -6.65 -12.64 -58.38
C ALA A 69 -7.51 -12.44 -59.66
N GLY A 70 -8.75 -12.00 -59.43
CA GLY A 70 -9.74 -11.58 -60.44
C GLY A 70 -10.74 -12.68 -60.82
N SER A 71 -12.04 -12.41 -61.06
CA SER A 71 -12.83 -11.17 -60.93
C SER A 71 -14.34 -11.49 -60.81
N GLN A 72 -15.17 -10.47 -60.65
CA GLN A 72 -16.66 -10.48 -60.63
C GLN A 72 -17.25 -11.15 -61.91
N ASN A 73 -18.50 -11.65 -62.02
CA ASN A 73 -19.79 -11.07 -61.60
C ASN A 73 -20.98 -12.00 -62.03
N LYS A 74 -22.16 -11.90 -61.37
CA LYS A 74 -23.54 -12.26 -61.87
C LYS A 74 -23.84 -13.69 -62.41
N LEU A 75 -24.88 -14.45 -61.98
CA LEU A 75 -26.34 -14.15 -61.98
C LEU A 75 -27.19 -15.35 -61.43
N VAL A 76 -28.46 -15.09 -61.04
CA VAL A 76 -29.68 -15.98 -61.13
C VAL A 76 -30.12 -16.95 -59.98
N ARG A 77 -31.37 -16.71 -59.49
CA ARG A 77 -32.44 -17.60 -58.87
C ARG A 77 -32.21 -18.28 -57.49
N SER A 78 -33.24 -18.63 -56.68
CA SER A 78 -34.62 -18.11 -56.42
C SER A 78 -35.40 -18.96 -55.37
N GLY A 79 -36.27 -18.36 -54.54
CA GLY A 79 -37.33 -19.02 -53.71
C GLY A 79 -37.25 -18.63 -52.21
N SER A 80 -38.14 -17.81 -51.60
CA SER A 80 -39.60 -17.91 -51.31
C SER A 80 -39.90 -18.66 -49.99
N TYR A 81 -40.79 -18.29 -49.05
CA TYR A 81 -41.89 -17.29 -48.89
C TYR A 81 -41.74 -16.56 -47.51
N SER A 82 -42.07 -15.27 -47.32
CA SER A 82 -43.38 -14.64 -47.01
C SER A 82 -44.00 -15.05 -45.64
N THR A 83 -44.63 -14.21 -44.79
CA THR A 83 -45.21 -12.86 -45.00
C THR A 83 -45.29 -12.01 -43.70
N THR A 84 -45.12 -10.71 -43.87
CA THR A 84 -45.35 -9.54 -42.97
C THR A 84 -46.58 -9.52 -42.05
N ARG A 85 -46.52 -8.67 -41.00
CA ARG A 85 -47.42 -7.50 -40.91
C ARG A 85 -46.85 -6.31 -40.12
N THR A 86 -46.64 -5.19 -40.79
CA THR A 86 -46.60 -3.83 -40.21
C THR A 86 -48.01 -3.23 -40.26
N LEU A 87 -48.36 -2.42 -39.28
CA LEU A 87 -49.35 -1.34 -39.41
C LEU A 87 -48.84 -0.13 -38.63
N ALA A 88 -49.11 1.06 -39.16
CA ALA A 88 -48.66 2.34 -38.63
C ALA A 88 -49.78 3.06 -37.87
N SER A 89 -49.45 3.96 -36.96
CA SER A 89 -49.91 5.37 -37.01
C SER A 89 -49.43 6.18 -35.79
N ASP A 90 -49.05 7.40 -36.12
CA ASP A 90 -48.98 8.66 -35.39
C ASP A 90 -49.23 8.76 -33.87
N ALA A 91 -48.32 9.55 -33.27
CA ALA A 91 -48.47 10.51 -32.17
C ALA A 91 -49.72 10.48 -31.26
N GLU A 92 -49.46 10.49 -29.94
CA GLU A 92 -49.97 11.59 -29.11
C GLU A 92 -49.13 11.84 -27.83
N LYS A 93 -49.39 12.97 -27.17
CA LYS A 93 -48.68 13.47 -25.99
C LYS A 93 -49.01 12.61 -24.76
N LEU A 94 -48.02 12.37 -23.89
CA LEU A 94 -48.28 12.12 -22.47
C LEU A 94 -47.34 12.97 -21.62
N SER A 95 -47.94 13.67 -20.65
CA SER A 95 -47.28 14.52 -19.66
C SER A 95 -46.52 13.69 -18.63
N PHE A 96 -45.43 14.24 -18.10
CA PHE A 96 -44.94 13.85 -16.78
C PHE A 96 -45.70 14.69 -15.75
N ASP A 97 -46.61 14.06 -15.02
CA ASP A 97 -47.07 14.60 -13.74
C ASP A 97 -45.98 14.41 -12.68
N SER A 98 -45.86 15.42 -11.82
CA SER A 98 -44.90 15.47 -10.72
C SER A 98 -45.60 15.16 -9.41
N ASP A 99 -45.59 13.89 -9.00
CA ASP A 99 -46.10 13.51 -7.68
C ASP A 99 -45.00 13.51 -6.61
N SER A 100 -45.29 14.22 -5.54
CA SER A 100 -44.44 14.42 -4.38
C SER A 100 -45.11 13.86 -3.13
N GLU A 101 -44.64 12.72 -2.64
CA GLU A 101 -45.00 12.16 -1.33
C GLU A 101 -43.67 11.80 -0.64
N VAL A 102 -43.24 12.49 0.42
CA VAL A 102 -43.75 12.42 1.81
C VAL A 102 -43.72 10.98 2.33
N TYR A 103 -42.68 10.66 3.12
CA TYR A 103 -42.58 9.39 3.84
C TYR A 103 -42.97 9.57 5.31
N ASP A 104 -44.02 8.87 5.72
CA ASP A 104 -44.41 8.74 7.12
C ASP A 104 -43.38 7.94 7.94
N VAL A 105 -43.26 8.31 9.22
CA VAL A 105 -42.37 7.65 10.20
C VAL A 105 -43.21 6.82 11.16
N PRO A 106 -43.02 5.48 11.24
CA PRO A 106 -43.71 4.67 12.24
C PRO A 106 -43.09 4.86 13.63
N THR A 107 -43.79 5.56 14.51
CA THR A 107 -43.52 5.52 15.96
C THR A 107 -44.05 4.23 16.57
N LEU A 108 -43.23 3.53 17.35
CA LEU A 108 -43.68 2.51 18.31
C LEU A 108 -43.19 2.90 19.71
N ALA A 109 -44.10 2.89 20.68
CA ALA A 109 -43.82 3.27 22.06
C ALA A 109 -44.57 2.37 23.06
N ASN A 110 -43.84 1.92 24.09
CA ASN A 110 -44.31 1.37 25.39
C ASN A 110 -45.19 0.10 25.34
N GLU A 111 -45.07 -0.88 26.23
CA GLU A 111 -44.99 -0.85 27.70
C GLU A 111 -43.98 -1.91 28.22
N SER A 112 -43.56 -1.99 29.49
CA SER A 112 -44.25 -1.70 30.76
C SER A 112 -43.28 -1.40 31.92
N ARG A 113 -43.82 -0.89 33.04
CA ARG A 113 -43.09 -0.51 34.27
C ARG A 113 -42.81 -1.69 35.20
N THR A 114 -41.75 -1.58 36.00
CA THR A 114 -41.81 -1.94 37.43
C THR A 114 -40.91 -1.02 38.27
N LYS A 115 -41.38 -0.66 39.48
CA LYS A 115 -40.66 0.19 40.45
C LYS A 115 -40.08 -0.67 41.57
N PHE A 116 -38.96 -0.24 42.18
CA PHE A 116 -38.48 -0.38 43.58
C PHE A 116 -36.95 -0.12 43.53
N SER A 117 -36.23 0.44 44.50
CA SER A 117 -36.53 1.23 45.69
C SER A 117 -35.24 1.98 46.08
N GLN A 118 -35.30 3.19 46.62
CA GLN A 118 -34.14 3.77 47.31
C GLN A 118 -33.88 3.03 48.64
N HIS A 119 -32.62 2.83 49.02
CA HIS A 119 -32.18 2.75 50.42
C HIS A 119 -30.73 3.22 50.58
N SER A 120 -30.34 3.47 51.83
CA SER A 120 -29.32 4.45 52.21
C SER A 120 -27.88 3.93 52.35
N ARG A 121 -26.94 4.90 52.33
CA ARG A 121 -25.72 5.02 53.16
C ARG A 121 -25.21 3.75 53.88
N ASN A 122 -23.90 3.50 53.76
CA ASN A 122 -23.03 3.60 54.94
C ASN A 122 -21.55 3.82 54.58
N ASP A 123 -20.88 4.62 55.42
CA ASP A 123 -19.44 4.76 55.45
C ASP A 123 -18.75 3.48 55.94
N SER A 124 -17.52 3.25 55.50
CA SER A 124 -16.50 2.66 56.38
C SER A 124 -15.09 2.99 55.88
N LYS A 125 -14.42 3.91 56.59
CA LYS A 125 -12.97 4.05 56.53
C LYS A 125 -12.34 2.83 57.22
N SER A 126 -11.31 2.24 56.61
CA SER A 126 -10.24 1.62 57.38
C SER A 126 -8.90 1.87 56.69
N ALA A 127 -7.96 2.42 57.45
CA ALA A 127 -6.54 2.53 57.09
C ALA A 127 -5.75 1.69 58.08
N LEU A 128 -4.70 1.00 57.62
CA LEU A 128 -3.66 0.22 58.33
C LEU A 128 -3.04 -0.72 57.25
N THR A 129 -1.74 -0.99 57.11
CA THR A 129 -0.50 -0.38 57.63
C THR A 129 0.68 -0.83 56.75
N ARG A 130 1.83 -0.14 56.84
CA ARG A 130 3.12 -0.59 56.28
C ARG A 130 3.53 -1.99 56.78
N ALA A 131 4.25 -2.75 55.94
CA ALA A 131 5.28 -3.68 56.38
C ALA A 131 6.40 -3.79 55.32
N ASP A 132 7.60 -3.33 55.68
CA ASP A 132 8.84 -3.63 54.95
C ASP A 132 9.31 -5.06 55.22
N SER A 133 9.90 -5.75 54.24
CA SER A 133 10.93 -6.74 54.54
C SER A 133 11.97 -6.86 53.41
N LYS A 134 13.25 -6.97 53.81
CA LYS A 134 14.42 -7.13 52.92
C LYS A 134 14.90 -8.58 52.93
N LYS A 135 15.34 -9.08 51.77
CA LYS A 135 16.54 -9.93 51.49
C LYS A 135 16.30 -10.67 50.16
N SER A 136 17.09 -10.48 49.10
CA SER A 136 18.52 -10.78 48.93
C SER A 136 18.86 -12.27 48.78
N THR A 137 18.97 -12.73 47.53
CA THR A 137 19.98 -13.72 47.10
C THR A 137 20.45 -13.40 45.68
N LYS A 138 21.72 -13.69 45.37
CA LYS A 138 22.49 -13.07 44.27
C LYS A 138 23.44 -14.08 43.63
N TRP A 139 23.22 -14.39 42.35
CA TRP A 139 24.17 -14.98 41.38
C TRP A 139 23.67 -14.55 39.99
N GLY A 140 24.37 -13.72 39.20
CA GLY A 140 25.53 -14.07 38.35
C GLY A 140 25.01 -14.80 37.10
N TYR A 141 25.09 -14.32 35.85
CA TYR A 141 26.08 -13.52 35.09
C TYR A 141 25.31 -12.52 34.15
N GLY A 142 25.84 -11.49 33.49
CA GLY A 142 27.23 -11.04 33.30
C GLY A 142 27.43 -10.52 31.86
N TRP A 143 27.10 -9.27 31.58
CA TRP A 143 27.46 -8.55 30.34
C TRP A 143 27.95 -7.14 30.69
N GLY A 144 29.13 -6.77 30.19
CA GLY A 144 29.81 -5.53 30.55
C GLY A 144 29.39 -4.34 29.70
N LEU A 145 29.05 -3.24 30.37
CA LEU A 145 29.00 -1.90 29.78
C LEU A 145 30.22 -1.11 30.29
N GLY A 146 31.06 -0.64 29.36
CA GLY A 146 32.18 0.23 29.69
C GLY A 146 31.70 1.62 30.10
N LYS A 147 32.07 2.07 31.30
CA LYS A 147 31.88 3.46 31.73
C LYS A 147 33.08 4.32 31.31
N ALA A 148 32.82 5.43 30.62
CA ALA A 148 33.68 6.62 30.67
C ALA A 148 33.10 7.60 31.72
N LYS A 149 33.98 8.34 32.42
CA LYS A 149 33.61 9.19 33.56
C LYS A 149 33.38 10.65 33.17
N GLU A 150 32.21 11.17 33.52
CA GLU A 150 32.03 12.21 34.55
C GLU A 150 33.13 13.28 34.73
N ARG A 151 32.87 14.48 34.19
CA ARG A 151 33.21 15.85 34.64
C ARG A 151 32.15 16.77 34.01
N GLU A 152 31.62 17.84 34.59
CA GLU A 152 31.71 18.45 35.93
C GLU A 152 30.34 19.13 36.20
N ARG A 153 29.95 19.28 37.46
CA ARG A 153 28.88 20.21 37.88
C ARG A 153 29.45 21.14 38.94
N GLU A 154 29.51 22.43 38.62
CA GLU A 154 29.25 23.59 39.47
C GLU A 154 29.92 24.83 38.87
N MET A 155 29.13 25.84 38.49
CA MET A 155 29.26 27.19 39.07
C MET A 155 28.17 28.16 38.55
N LEU A 156 27.46 28.72 39.52
CA LEU A 156 26.85 30.04 39.59
C LEU A 156 25.90 30.57 38.51
N GLU A 157 24.73 30.96 39.02
CA GLU A 157 23.93 32.12 38.62
C GLU A 157 24.76 33.36 38.25
N ARG A 158 24.40 34.03 37.16
CA ARG A 158 24.11 35.49 37.10
C ARG A 158 23.74 35.93 35.68
N SER A 159 22.59 36.58 35.54
CA SER A 159 22.27 37.44 34.39
C SER A 159 23.11 38.73 34.46
N PRO A 160 23.29 39.44 33.34
CA PRO A 160 22.34 40.54 33.07
C PRO A 160 21.98 40.75 31.59
N SER A 161 20.90 41.49 31.39
CA SER A 161 20.39 42.08 30.14
C SER A 161 21.18 43.31 29.69
N VAL A 162 21.28 43.55 28.37
CA VAL A 162 21.56 44.89 27.78
C VAL A 162 20.74 45.06 26.48
N GLU A 163 20.15 46.24 26.30
CA GLU A 163 19.38 46.64 25.10
C GLU A 163 20.25 47.25 23.98
N SER A 164 19.67 47.32 22.78
CA SER A 164 19.83 48.33 21.72
C SER A 164 21.18 49.04 21.48
N GLU A 165 21.62 49.06 20.21
CA GLU A 165 21.89 50.31 19.48
C GLU A 165 22.00 50.09 17.94
N ARG A 166 21.63 51.12 17.15
CA ARG A 166 21.92 51.26 15.70
C ARG A 166 22.94 52.39 15.55
N PRO A 167 23.89 52.35 14.58
CA PRO A 167 23.77 53.22 13.38
C PRO A 167 24.59 52.71 12.16
N PRO A 168 24.82 53.48 11.06
CA PRO A 168 24.02 54.53 10.42
C PRO A 168 23.72 54.26 8.92
N LEU A 169 22.91 55.12 8.29
CA LEU A 169 22.78 55.20 6.83
C LEU A 169 24.03 55.80 6.15
N TYR A 170 24.28 55.43 4.89
CA TYR A 170 25.15 56.20 3.98
C TYR A 170 24.50 56.46 2.61
N LYS A 171 24.93 57.55 1.96
CA LYS A 171 24.22 58.22 0.85
C LYS A 171 24.53 57.64 -0.52
N SER A 172 23.56 57.74 -1.43
CA SER A 172 23.68 57.45 -2.86
C SER A 172 24.49 58.51 -3.63
N PRO A 173 25.18 58.12 -4.72
CA PRO A 173 25.51 59.00 -5.85
C PRO A 173 24.62 58.74 -7.08
N THR A 174 24.45 59.76 -7.93
CA THR A 174 23.57 59.78 -9.10
C THR A 174 24.32 59.70 -10.44
N ARG A 175 23.58 59.50 -11.55
CA ARG A 175 23.97 59.40 -12.98
C ARG A 175 24.46 57.99 -13.41
N THR A 176 24.20 57.49 -14.63
CA THR A 176 23.60 58.11 -15.83
C THR A 176 22.80 57.09 -16.67
N SER A 177 22.01 57.55 -17.64
CA SER A 177 21.11 56.75 -18.48
C SER A 177 21.76 56.02 -19.66
N SER A 178 21.28 54.81 -19.96
CA SER A 178 21.27 54.25 -21.32
C SER A 178 19.98 53.47 -21.57
N ARG A 179 19.27 53.76 -22.66
CA ARG A 179 18.03 53.07 -23.05
C ARG A 179 18.34 51.72 -23.72
N SER A 180 17.62 50.67 -23.35
CA SER A 180 17.34 49.53 -24.23
C SER A 180 15.88 49.08 -24.07
N SER A 181 15.27 48.63 -25.15
CA SER A 181 13.84 48.33 -25.24
C SER A 181 13.48 46.95 -24.67
N GLY A 182 12.54 46.92 -23.71
CA GLY A 182 11.91 45.70 -23.21
C GLY A 182 10.41 45.93 -22.97
N SER A 183 9.59 44.89 -23.13
CA SER A 183 8.13 45.00 -23.10
C SER A 183 7.60 45.44 -21.72
N LYS A 184 6.58 46.32 -21.72
CA LYS A 184 5.96 46.82 -20.49
C LYS A 184 5.05 45.75 -19.88
N ARG A 185 5.34 45.34 -18.65
CA ARG A 185 4.34 44.67 -17.78
C ARG A 185 3.20 45.65 -17.44
N PRO A 186 1.95 45.19 -17.27
CA PRO A 186 0.87 46.02 -16.75
C PRO A 186 1.12 46.40 -15.27
N PRO A 187 0.59 47.54 -14.80
CA PRO A 187 0.77 47.99 -13.42
C PRO A 187 -0.07 47.17 -12.43
N PHE A 188 0.43 47.09 -11.19
CA PHE A 188 -0.25 46.39 -10.09
C PHE A 188 -1.50 47.16 -9.65
N TYR A 189 -2.64 46.46 -9.51
CA TYR A 189 -3.81 46.97 -8.80
C TYR A 189 -3.69 46.68 -7.31
N SER A 190 -3.89 47.70 -6.48
CA SER A 190 -3.82 47.60 -5.03
C SER A 190 -5.09 47.00 -4.43
N ASN A 191 -5.15 45.67 -4.30
CA ASN A 191 -6.07 44.98 -3.38
C ASN A 191 -5.63 43.55 -3.00
N ASP A 192 -4.36 43.21 -3.21
CA ASP A 192 -3.85 41.82 -3.17
C ASP A 192 -3.32 41.43 -1.78
N SER A 193 -4.16 41.56 -0.74
CA SER A 193 -3.83 41.26 0.67
C SER A 193 -3.81 39.75 0.99
N ALA A 194 -3.05 38.99 0.20
CA ALA A 194 -2.61 37.61 0.46
C ALA A 194 -1.40 37.20 -0.41
N SER A 195 -0.72 38.16 -1.05
CA SER A 195 0.06 37.95 -2.28
C SER A 195 1.52 38.39 -2.16
N THR A 196 2.26 37.81 -1.20
CA THR A 196 3.71 38.03 -1.05
C THR A 196 4.46 36.73 -0.74
N LEU A 197 4.40 35.76 -1.66
CA LEU A 197 5.33 34.61 -1.66
C LEU A 197 5.58 34.00 -3.06
N VAL A 198 5.43 34.81 -4.12
CA VAL A 198 5.92 34.48 -5.48
C VAL A 198 6.86 35.61 -5.94
N GLY A 199 7.95 35.77 -5.19
CA GLY A 199 9.14 36.47 -5.69
C GLY A 199 9.67 35.74 -6.93
N SER A 200 10.33 36.49 -7.81
CA SER A 200 10.71 36.01 -9.14
C SER A 200 11.46 34.66 -9.06
N ALA A 201 11.20 33.76 -10.01
CA ALA A 201 11.86 32.45 -10.08
C ALA A 201 13.40 32.56 -10.21
N TYR A 202 13.91 33.77 -10.50
CA TYR A 202 15.32 34.10 -10.55
C TYR A 202 15.94 34.31 -9.16
N GLU A 203 15.31 35.09 -8.29
CA GLU A 203 15.84 35.40 -6.94
C GLU A 203 15.80 34.18 -6.00
N ARG A 204 14.76 33.34 -6.11
CA ARG A 204 14.69 32.09 -5.32
C ARG A 204 15.71 31.03 -5.76
N LYS A 205 16.34 31.19 -6.92
CA LYS A 205 17.37 30.27 -7.45
C LYS A 205 18.76 30.49 -6.84
N ILE A 206 18.95 31.54 -6.03
CA ILE A 206 20.27 31.95 -5.51
C ILE A 206 20.47 31.60 -4.03
N ASN A 207 19.41 31.62 -3.21
CA ASN A 207 19.53 31.52 -1.74
C ASN A 207 19.22 30.13 -1.14
N ASP A 208 18.77 29.16 -1.94
CA ASP A 208 18.45 27.79 -1.51
C ASP A 208 18.88 26.77 -2.59
N VAL A 209 20.13 26.87 -3.05
CA VAL A 209 20.70 25.85 -3.93
C VAL A 209 21.08 24.64 -3.09
N GLU A 210 20.11 23.74 -2.89
CA GLU A 210 20.44 22.32 -2.68
C GLU A 210 21.41 21.91 -3.79
N SER A 211 22.59 21.40 -3.43
CA SER A 211 23.58 20.93 -4.40
C SER A 211 22.95 19.91 -5.34
N ILE A 212 23.31 19.97 -6.62
CA ILE A 212 22.98 18.92 -7.61
C ILE A 212 23.29 17.58 -6.95
N LYS A 213 22.31 16.67 -6.87
CA LYS A 213 22.49 15.34 -6.28
C LYS A 213 23.55 14.58 -7.06
N GLU A 214 24.78 14.62 -6.58
CA GLU A 214 25.79 13.61 -6.93
C GLU A 214 25.31 12.26 -6.40
N LYS A 215 25.57 11.20 -7.16
CA LYS A 215 25.29 9.83 -6.73
C LYS A 215 26.06 9.56 -5.45
N VAL A 216 25.38 8.98 -4.46
CA VAL A 216 25.99 8.70 -3.16
C VAL A 216 27.07 7.65 -3.36
N ASP A 217 28.35 8.00 -3.11
CA ASP A 217 29.42 7.02 -3.12
C ASP A 217 29.22 6.01 -1.97
N THR A 218 29.08 4.74 -2.35
CA THR A 218 28.85 3.61 -1.45
C THR A 218 30.09 2.74 -1.25
N THR A 219 31.24 3.10 -1.84
CA THR A 219 32.47 2.28 -1.85
C THR A 219 32.91 1.88 -0.44
N GLU A 220 33.15 2.84 0.46
CA GLU A 220 33.53 2.54 1.86
C GLU A 220 32.45 1.72 2.60
N ARG A 221 31.17 2.02 2.36
CA ARG A 221 30.04 1.33 3.00
C ARG A 221 30.02 -0.15 2.61
N LEU A 222 30.24 -0.44 1.33
CA LEU A 222 30.32 -1.82 0.81
C LEU A 222 31.56 -2.56 1.32
N GLU A 223 32.71 -1.89 1.45
CA GLU A 223 33.91 -2.50 2.04
C GLU A 223 33.69 -2.91 3.50
N ASP A 224 33.11 -2.05 4.33
CA ASP A 224 32.87 -2.35 5.74
C ASP A 224 31.85 -3.50 5.92
N ILE A 225 30.82 -3.56 5.09
CA ILE A 225 29.91 -4.72 5.06
C ILE A 225 30.62 -6.00 4.62
N ARG A 226 31.50 -5.94 3.60
CA ARG A 226 32.28 -7.10 3.16
C ARG A 226 33.26 -7.60 4.23
N LYS A 227 33.84 -6.71 5.05
CA LYS A 227 34.66 -7.09 6.23
C LYS A 227 33.83 -7.91 7.23
N LEU A 228 32.58 -7.50 7.50
CA LEU A 228 31.66 -8.24 8.37
C LEU A 228 31.21 -9.59 7.75
N MET A 229 30.92 -9.61 6.45
CA MET A 229 30.60 -10.85 5.71
C MET A 229 31.75 -11.86 5.75
N ALA A 230 33.00 -11.42 5.59
CA ALA A 230 34.18 -12.28 5.66
C ALA A 230 34.34 -12.93 7.04
N LYS A 231 34.11 -12.16 8.12
CA LYS A 231 34.14 -12.65 9.51
C LYS A 231 33.12 -13.76 9.76
N GLU A 232 31.87 -13.56 9.32
CA GLU A 232 30.79 -14.55 9.47
C GLU A 232 30.78 -15.63 8.36
N LYS A 233 31.78 -15.60 7.45
CA LYS A 233 31.96 -16.53 6.33
C LYS A 233 30.73 -16.60 5.41
N LEU A 234 30.18 -15.44 5.06
CA LEU A 234 29.03 -15.28 4.16
C LEU A 234 29.48 -15.04 2.71
N ASP A 235 28.69 -15.55 1.77
CA ASP A 235 28.86 -15.34 0.32
C ASP A 235 28.03 -14.16 -0.17
N TYR A 236 26.82 -14.00 0.40
CA TYR A 236 25.90 -12.90 0.16
C TYR A 236 25.37 -12.31 1.46
N TYR A 237 25.01 -11.03 1.45
CA TYR A 237 24.23 -10.37 2.51
C TYR A 237 23.05 -9.60 1.89
N ILE A 238 21.84 -9.84 2.41
CA ILE A 238 20.60 -9.23 1.91
C ILE A 238 20.17 -8.12 2.87
N VAL A 239 19.82 -6.97 2.30
CA VAL A 239 19.27 -5.81 3.00
C VAL A 239 17.89 -5.50 2.38
N PRO A 240 16.80 -5.97 3.00
CA PRO A 240 15.44 -5.65 2.59
C PRO A 240 15.08 -4.17 2.76
N SER A 241 13.94 -3.75 2.20
CA SER A 241 13.35 -2.44 2.49
C SER A 241 12.57 -2.44 3.81
N GLU A 242 12.02 -3.60 4.15
CA GLU A 242 11.10 -3.84 5.26
C GLU A 242 11.77 -3.73 6.65
N ASP A 243 10.99 -3.34 7.67
CA ASP A 243 11.41 -3.20 9.07
C ASP A 243 10.97 -4.41 9.94
N PRO A 244 11.17 -4.42 11.29
CA PRO A 244 10.77 -5.54 12.17
C PRO A 244 9.28 -5.88 12.23
N HIS A 245 8.43 -5.07 11.57
CA HIS A 245 6.98 -5.17 11.52
C HIS A 245 6.46 -5.33 10.09
N GLN A 246 7.37 -5.47 9.12
CA GLN A 246 7.07 -5.63 7.70
C GLN A 246 6.29 -4.44 7.11
N SER A 247 6.56 -3.23 7.62
CA SER A 247 6.05 -1.97 7.08
C SER A 247 6.57 -1.74 5.65
N GLU A 248 5.71 -1.27 4.74
CA GLU A 248 6.10 -0.88 3.38
C GLU A 248 6.91 0.42 3.38
N TYR A 249 6.34 1.47 3.99
CA TYR A 249 7.07 2.69 4.31
C TYR A 249 7.74 2.50 5.68
N VAL A 250 9.03 2.83 5.78
CA VAL A 250 9.81 2.67 7.01
C VAL A 250 10.32 4.01 7.53
N ALA A 251 10.46 4.10 8.86
CA ALA A 251 11.08 5.24 9.53
C ALA A 251 12.52 5.47 9.04
N ALA A 252 13.04 6.69 9.19
CA ALA A 252 14.42 7.04 8.78
C ALA A 252 15.48 6.13 9.43
N SER A 253 15.24 5.66 10.66
CA SER A 253 16.07 4.69 11.39
C SER A 253 16.13 3.29 10.75
N ASP A 254 15.22 2.96 9.85
CA ASP A 254 15.08 1.63 9.28
C ASP A 254 15.24 1.64 7.74
N LYS A 255 15.50 2.80 7.11
CA LYS A 255 15.89 3.00 5.69
C LYS A 255 17.28 2.43 5.32
N ARG A 256 17.63 1.24 5.83
CA ARG A 256 18.94 0.57 5.69
C ARG A 256 19.34 0.33 4.23
N ARG A 257 18.41 -0.13 3.39
CA ARG A 257 18.62 -0.31 1.95
C ARG A 257 18.99 1.01 1.27
N SER A 258 18.27 2.08 1.57
CA SER A 258 18.57 3.42 1.02
C SER A 258 19.92 3.95 1.51
N TRP A 259 20.31 3.68 2.77
CA TRP A 259 21.64 4.05 3.24
C TRP A 259 22.76 3.25 2.54
N ILE A 260 22.62 1.93 2.35
CA ILE A 260 23.72 1.15 1.76
C ILE A 260 23.87 1.35 0.26
N SER A 261 22.80 1.65 -0.49
CA SER A 261 22.85 1.78 -1.96
C SER A 261 22.60 3.19 -2.52
N GLY A 262 22.16 4.16 -1.72
CA GLY A 262 21.75 5.50 -2.19
C GLY A 262 20.33 5.55 -2.77
N PHE A 263 19.78 4.43 -3.25
CA PHE A 263 18.45 4.36 -3.86
C PHE A 263 17.30 4.60 -2.85
N THR A 264 16.38 5.51 -3.16
CA THR A 264 15.38 6.05 -2.20
C THR A 264 13.95 5.52 -2.35
N GLY A 265 13.58 4.88 -3.47
CA GLY A 265 12.22 4.39 -3.73
C GLY A 265 11.66 3.41 -2.68
N SER A 266 10.35 3.22 -2.58
CA SER A 266 9.76 2.44 -1.46
C SER A 266 10.13 0.95 -1.48
N ALA A 267 10.23 0.33 -2.66
CA ALA A 267 10.45 -1.10 -2.81
C ALA A 267 11.81 -1.45 -3.43
N GLY A 268 12.39 -2.56 -2.99
CA GLY A 268 13.59 -3.16 -3.56
C GLY A 268 14.45 -3.89 -2.52
N GLN A 269 15.36 -4.74 -2.98
CA GLN A 269 16.25 -5.52 -2.13
C GLN A 269 17.69 -5.31 -2.59
N ALA A 270 18.53 -4.84 -1.67
CA ALA A 270 19.95 -4.72 -1.88
C ALA A 270 20.62 -6.07 -1.51
N ILE A 271 21.36 -6.66 -2.44
CA ILE A 271 22.07 -7.93 -2.26
C ILE A 271 23.54 -7.68 -2.53
N ILE A 272 24.37 -7.87 -1.50
CA ILE A 272 25.82 -7.62 -1.55
C ILE A 272 26.50 -8.98 -1.61
N SER A 273 27.40 -9.17 -2.58
CA SER A 273 28.30 -10.32 -2.61
C SER A 273 29.71 -9.93 -2.16
N LYS A 274 30.60 -10.93 -2.04
CA LYS A 274 32.03 -10.71 -1.79
C LYS A 274 32.71 -9.73 -2.76
N THR A 275 32.20 -9.59 -3.98
CA THR A 275 32.85 -8.83 -5.07
C THR A 275 31.97 -7.80 -5.77
N ALA A 276 30.65 -7.92 -5.71
CA ALA A 276 29.68 -7.05 -6.39
C ALA A 276 28.54 -6.62 -5.45
N ALA A 277 27.69 -5.69 -5.91
CA ALA A 277 26.45 -5.32 -5.23
C ALA A 277 25.32 -5.21 -6.26
N TYR A 278 24.11 -5.58 -5.86
CA TYR A 278 22.94 -5.69 -6.74
C TYR A 278 21.73 -5.05 -6.07
N LEU A 279 20.97 -4.24 -6.81
CA LEU A 279 19.65 -3.79 -6.39
C LEU A 279 18.61 -4.47 -7.27
N VAL A 280 17.77 -5.31 -6.67
CA VAL A 280 16.58 -5.84 -7.35
C VAL A 280 15.39 -4.95 -7.01
N THR A 281 14.69 -4.42 -8.01
CA THR A 281 13.46 -3.63 -7.81
C THR A 281 12.49 -3.77 -8.99
N ASP A 282 11.23 -3.45 -8.76
CA ASP A 282 10.15 -3.56 -9.74
C ASP A 282 10.07 -2.35 -10.70
N SER A 283 9.21 -2.48 -11.71
CA SER A 283 9.11 -1.52 -12.83
C SER A 283 8.81 -0.07 -12.46
N ARG A 284 8.25 0.19 -11.28
CA ARG A 284 8.00 1.57 -10.79
C ARG A 284 9.29 2.34 -10.56
N TYR A 285 10.40 1.64 -10.34
CA TYR A 285 11.64 2.21 -9.83
C TYR A 285 12.89 1.98 -10.71
N TRP A 286 12.77 1.30 -11.86
CA TRP A 286 13.94 1.00 -12.71
C TRP A 286 14.72 2.24 -13.16
N LEU A 287 14.03 3.31 -13.55
CA LEU A 287 14.67 4.55 -14.01
C LEU A 287 15.27 5.32 -12.83
N GLN A 288 14.52 5.51 -11.75
CA GLN A 288 15.03 6.10 -10.50
C GLN A 288 16.29 5.38 -10.01
N ALA A 289 16.32 4.05 -10.04
CA ALA A 289 17.49 3.29 -9.62
C ALA A 289 18.71 3.50 -10.54
N ARG A 290 18.54 3.66 -11.86
CA ARG A 290 19.65 4.02 -12.77
C ARG A 290 20.23 5.40 -12.44
N ASP A 291 19.40 6.32 -12.01
CA ASP A 291 19.78 7.70 -11.70
C ASP A 291 20.36 7.88 -10.29
N GLU A 292 19.95 7.05 -9.31
CA GLU A 292 20.41 7.16 -7.92
C GLU A 292 21.62 6.25 -7.57
N LEU A 293 21.78 5.09 -8.21
CA LEU A 293 22.85 4.14 -7.90
C LEU A 293 24.22 4.58 -8.47
N ASP A 294 25.28 4.48 -7.66
CA ASP A 294 26.67 4.66 -8.11
C ASP A 294 27.16 3.48 -9.00
N THR A 295 28.44 3.51 -9.39
CA THR A 295 29.05 2.48 -10.26
C THR A 295 29.31 1.13 -9.57
N ASN A 296 29.15 1.02 -8.24
CA ASN A 296 29.34 -0.21 -7.48
C ASN A 296 28.14 -1.15 -7.56
N TRP A 297 26.97 -0.66 -7.98
CA TRP A 297 25.71 -1.41 -7.99
C TRP A 297 25.25 -1.78 -9.39
N HIS A 298 24.79 -3.03 -9.53
CA HIS A 298 24.06 -3.50 -10.70
C HIS A 298 22.56 -3.47 -10.42
N LEU A 299 21.81 -2.70 -11.22
CA LEU A 299 20.35 -2.77 -11.22
C LEU A 299 19.89 -4.08 -11.88
N ILE A 300 19.00 -4.80 -11.19
CA ILE A 300 18.31 -5.99 -11.66
C ILE A 300 16.82 -5.65 -11.81
N PRO A 301 16.29 -5.57 -13.06
CA PRO A 301 14.88 -5.31 -13.31
C PRO A 301 14.00 -6.51 -12.94
N GLY A 302 13.40 -6.49 -11.74
CA GLY A 302 12.48 -7.53 -11.27
C GLY A 302 11.13 -7.43 -11.98
N GLY A 303 10.63 -8.55 -12.50
CA GLY A 303 9.36 -8.62 -13.25
C GLY A 303 9.45 -8.18 -14.71
N ALA A 304 10.66 -7.97 -15.25
CA ALA A 304 10.86 -7.80 -16.69
C ALA A 304 10.62 -9.13 -17.45
N VAL A 305 10.21 -9.05 -18.72
CA VAL A 305 9.78 -10.22 -19.53
C VAL A 305 10.86 -11.32 -19.60
N ASP A 306 12.10 -10.94 -19.84
CA ASP A 306 13.28 -11.83 -19.87
C ASP A 306 14.15 -11.71 -18.59
N GLY A 307 13.57 -11.15 -17.52
CA GLY A 307 14.24 -10.92 -16.23
C GLY A 307 13.81 -11.91 -15.15
N PRO A 308 14.43 -11.85 -13.97
CA PRO A 308 13.96 -12.61 -12.82
C PRO A 308 12.58 -12.09 -12.39
N LYS A 309 11.73 -12.98 -11.87
CA LYS A 309 10.41 -12.59 -11.35
C LYS A 309 10.53 -11.59 -10.20
N ASP A 310 11.43 -11.88 -9.26
CA ASP A 310 11.70 -11.09 -8.07
C ASP A 310 13.13 -11.36 -7.54
N TRP A 311 13.46 -10.82 -6.37
CA TRP A 311 14.78 -11.00 -5.76
C TRP A 311 15.04 -12.42 -5.23
N ILE A 312 14.00 -13.19 -4.90
CA ILE A 312 14.11 -14.58 -4.45
C ILE A 312 14.50 -15.44 -5.64
N ASP A 313 13.80 -15.29 -6.76
CA ASP A 313 14.07 -15.97 -8.03
C ASP A 313 15.51 -15.68 -8.51
N TRP A 314 15.89 -14.39 -8.58
CA TRP A 314 17.25 -13.97 -8.97
C TRP A 314 18.36 -14.57 -8.09
N LEU A 315 18.11 -14.66 -6.77
CA LEU A 315 19.04 -15.19 -5.78
C LEU A 315 19.14 -16.72 -5.86
N VAL A 316 18.01 -17.42 -5.97
CA VAL A 316 17.96 -18.90 -6.01
C VAL A 316 18.58 -19.45 -7.31
N ASP A 317 18.44 -18.73 -8.42
CA ASP A 317 19.15 -19.00 -9.67
C ASP A 317 20.68 -19.06 -9.45
N ARG A 318 21.23 -18.06 -8.74
CA ARG A 318 22.69 -17.87 -8.50
C ARG A 318 23.24 -18.59 -7.28
N ALA A 319 22.39 -18.95 -6.32
CA ALA A 319 22.81 -19.64 -5.11
C ALA A 319 23.27 -21.07 -5.44
N LYS A 320 24.51 -21.39 -5.05
CA LYS A 320 25.06 -22.75 -5.06
C LYS A 320 26.11 -22.86 -3.98
N ASP A 321 26.02 -23.89 -3.14
CA ASP A 321 26.95 -24.14 -2.01
C ASP A 321 27.16 -22.90 -1.09
N SER A 322 26.18 -21.98 -1.06
CA SER A 322 26.32 -20.60 -0.59
C SER A 322 25.70 -20.36 0.80
N LYS A 323 26.37 -19.52 1.60
CA LYS A 323 25.85 -18.97 2.86
C LYS A 323 25.36 -17.54 2.65
N ILE A 324 24.06 -17.35 2.85
CA ILE A 324 23.38 -16.09 2.54
C ILE A 324 22.92 -15.46 3.85
N GLY A 325 23.53 -14.35 4.24
CA GLY A 325 23.16 -13.62 5.45
C GLY A 325 21.94 -12.73 5.26
N ILE A 326 21.03 -12.74 6.22
CA ILE A 326 19.91 -11.78 6.30
C ILE A 326 19.54 -11.56 7.77
N ASP A 327 19.17 -10.34 8.15
CA ASP A 327 18.60 -10.10 9.48
C ASP A 327 17.20 -10.71 9.56
N ALA A 328 17.02 -11.70 10.43
CA ALA A 328 15.75 -12.43 10.58
C ALA A 328 14.55 -11.54 10.99
N ARG A 329 14.80 -10.31 11.46
CA ARG A 329 13.74 -9.33 11.77
C ARG A 329 13.18 -8.66 10.52
N MET A 330 13.98 -8.55 9.45
CA MET A 330 13.64 -7.83 8.20
C MET A 330 12.94 -8.71 7.16
N ILE A 331 12.71 -10.00 7.45
CA ILE A 331 12.06 -10.95 6.53
C ILE A 331 10.90 -11.65 7.23
N SER A 332 9.77 -11.78 6.55
CA SER A 332 8.57 -12.45 7.08
C SER A 332 8.75 -13.96 7.19
N HIS A 333 7.92 -14.58 8.03
CA HIS A 333 7.91 -16.02 8.23
C HIS A 333 7.69 -16.80 6.93
N GLU A 334 6.74 -16.36 6.11
CA GLU A 334 6.44 -16.95 4.81
C GLU A 334 7.62 -16.86 3.84
N LYS A 335 8.15 -15.65 3.60
CA LYS A 335 9.29 -15.40 2.70
C LYS A 335 10.51 -16.24 3.12
N ALA A 336 10.85 -16.24 4.41
CA ALA A 336 11.99 -16.99 4.92
C ALA A 336 11.78 -18.51 4.83
N THR A 337 10.57 -19.02 5.06
CA THR A 337 10.27 -20.45 4.96
C THR A 337 10.35 -20.94 3.52
N SER A 338 9.74 -20.20 2.57
CA SER A 338 9.83 -20.47 1.14
C SER A 338 11.28 -20.45 0.64
N LEU A 339 12.05 -19.41 1.00
CA LEU A 339 13.43 -19.26 0.56
C LEU A 339 14.37 -20.35 1.12
N ASN A 340 14.19 -20.78 2.38
CA ASN A 340 14.96 -21.90 2.93
C ASN A 340 14.71 -23.21 2.18
N ILE A 341 13.45 -23.50 1.80
CA ILE A 341 13.12 -24.71 1.01
C ILE A 341 13.84 -24.67 -0.34
N GLN A 342 13.74 -23.54 -1.06
CA GLN A 342 14.36 -23.38 -2.38
C GLN A 342 15.88 -23.46 -2.33
N LEU A 343 16.52 -22.84 -1.33
CA LEU A 343 17.99 -22.85 -1.17
C LEU A 343 18.55 -24.23 -0.78
N ASN A 344 17.80 -25.04 -0.03
CA ASN A 344 18.24 -26.40 0.33
C ASN A 344 18.49 -27.27 -0.92
N HIS A 345 17.68 -27.13 -1.98
CA HIS A 345 17.90 -27.81 -3.26
C HIS A 345 19.18 -27.38 -3.99
N LYS A 346 19.78 -26.24 -3.59
CA LYS A 346 21.02 -25.68 -4.12
C LYS A 346 22.22 -25.88 -3.17
N ASN A 347 22.10 -26.76 -2.16
CA ASN A 347 23.05 -26.92 -1.05
C ASN A 347 23.44 -25.58 -0.38
N SER A 348 22.53 -24.61 -0.41
CA SER A 348 22.72 -23.25 0.09
C SER A 348 21.79 -23.02 1.28
N LYS A 349 22.11 -22.04 2.13
CA LYS A 349 21.29 -21.77 3.32
C LYS A 349 21.32 -20.32 3.77
N LEU A 350 20.22 -19.90 4.38
CA LEU A 350 20.16 -18.64 5.12
C LEU A 350 20.95 -18.76 6.43
N ILE A 351 21.67 -17.69 6.74
CA ILE A 351 22.34 -17.43 8.01
C ILE A 351 21.71 -16.16 8.58
N TYR A 352 21.47 -16.14 9.89
CA TYR A 352 20.84 -15.01 10.57
C TYR A 352 21.80 -14.37 11.57
N PRO A 353 22.57 -13.34 11.17
CA PRO A 353 23.45 -12.63 12.09
C PRO A 353 22.66 -12.04 13.28
N PRO A 354 23.20 -12.06 14.51
CA PRO A 354 22.51 -11.57 15.70
C PRO A 354 22.40 -10.03 15.75
N GLN A 355 23.19 -9.33 14.93
CA GLN A 355 23.15 -7.88 14.73
C GLN A 355 23.01 -7.58 13.24
N ASN A 356 22.33 -6.49 12.92
CA ASN A 356 22.21 -6.02 11.54
C ASN A 356 23.55 -5.39 11.12
N PHE A 357 24.14 -5.85 10.02
CA PHE A 357 25.46 -5.33 9.62
C PHE A 357 25.41 -3.86 9.24
N ILE A 358 24.31 -3.38 8.66
CA ILE A 358 24.14 -1.94 8.36
C ILE A 358 24.16 -1.13 9.65
N ASP A 359 23.44 -1.58 10.69
CA ASP A 359 23.40 -0.89 11.98
C ASP A 359 24.75 -0.88 12.71
N MET A 360 25.67 -1.79 12.37
CA MET A 360 27.03 -1.83 12.93
C MET A 360 28.00 -0.82 12.29
N VAL A 361 27.71 -0.35 11.06
CA VAL A 361 28.60 0.54 10.28
C VAL A 361 28.00 1.94 10.07
N TRP A 362 26.67 2.08 10.16
CA TRP A 362 25.96 3.34 10.03
C TRP A 362 26.14 4.20 11.31
N LYS A 363 27.24 4.95 11.36
CA LYS A 363 27.60 5.84 12.49
C LYS A 363 26.50 6.88 12.76
N GLU A 364 26.11 7.64 11.74
CA GLU A 364 25.09 8.69 11.80
C GLU A 364 23.66 8.13 11.60
N LYS A 365 23.31 7.07 12.33
CA LYS A 365 22.01 6.42 12.22
C LYS A 365 20.92 7.29 12.87
N PRO A 366 19.84 7.67 12.15
CA PRO A 366 18.74 8.42 12.73
C PRO A 366 18.11 7.68 13.92
N LEU A 367 17.81 8.42 14.98
CA LEU A 367 17.06 7.90 16.11
C LEU A 367 15.60 7.64 15.71
N ARG A 368 14.95 6.70 16.41
CA ARG A 368 13.50 6.50 16.30
C ARG A 368 12.76 7.71 16.88
N SER A 369 11.58 7.99 16.32
CA SER A 369 10.67 9.00 16.84
C SER A 369 10.32 8.74 18.30
N LYS A 370 10.28 9.80 19.11
CA LYS A 370 9.77 9.79 20.49
C LYS A 370 8.45 10.53 20.64
N GLU A 371 7.82 10.89 19.51
CA GLU A 371 6.51 11.53 19.51
C GLU A 371 5.45 10.66 20.23
N PRO A 372 4.49 11.30 20.92
CA PRO A 372 3.50 10.61 21.73
C PRO A 372 2.48 9.84 20.88
N VAL A 373 2.01 8.73 21.45
CA VAL A 373 0.81 8.03 20.99
C VAL A 373 -0.42 8.81 21.47
N PHE A 374 -1.51 8.77 20.69
CA PHE A 374 -2.77 9.44 21.05
C PHE A 374 -3.99 8.57 20.75
N ILE A 375 -5.10 8.86 21.45
CA ILE A 375 -6.35 8.11 21.33
C ILE A 375 -7.12 8.54 20.08
N GLN A 376 -7.66 7.54 19.38
CA GLN A 376 -8.58 7.71 18.26
C GLN A 376 -10.02 7.43 18.74
N SER A 377 -10.75 8.51 19.01
CA SER A 377 -12.09 8.53 19.62
C SER A 377 -13.16 7.78 18.82
N LEU A 378 -14.22 7.36 19.52
CA LEU A 378 -15.34 6.60 18.94
C LEU A 378 -16.09 7.35 17.82
N GLU A 379 -16.05 8.69 17.81
CA GLU A 379 -16.58 9.52 16.71
C GLU A 379 -15.91 9.23 15.34
N PHE A 380 -14.70 8.65 15.35
CA PHE A 380 -13.94 8.26 14.16
C PHE A 380 -13.90 6.75 13.95
N THR A 381 -13.86 5.95 15.02
CA THR A 381 -13.69 4.48 14.93
C THR A 381 -14.99 3.71 14.93
N GLY A 382 -16.08 4.26 15.47
CA GLY A 382 -17.38 3.61 15.62
C GLY A 382 -17.43 2.36 16.51
N ARG A 383 -16.29 1.87 17.02
CA ARG A 383 -16.16 0.60 17.74
C ARG A 383 -15.11 0.67 18.83
N GLU A 384 -15.45 0.22 20.02
CA GLU A 384 -14.54 0.18 21.18
C GLU A 384 -13.41 -0.84 21.00
N ALA A 385 -12.23 -0.54 21.56
CA ALA A 385 -11.10 -1.46 21.62
C ALA A 385 -11.40 -2.71 22.46
N SER A 386 -12.18 -2.57 23.53
CA SER A 386 -12.71 -3.65 24.39
C SER A 386 -13.41 -4.74 23.56
N THR A 387 -14.37 -4.35 22.71
CA THR A 387 -15.13 -5.24 21.82
C THR A 387 -14.22 -5.93 20.81
N LYS A 388 -13.31 -5.18 20.18
CA LYS A 388 -12.37 -5.74 19.20
C LYS A 388 -11.42 -6.77 19.84
N ILE A 389 -10.93 -6.52 21.07
CA ILE A 389 -10.11 -7.48 21.83
C ILE A 389 -10.92 -8.74 22.18
N ALA A 390 -12.19 -8.60 22.54
CA ALA A 390 -13.08 -9.74 22.81
C ALA A 390 -13.30 -10.61 21.55
N GLU A 391 -13.45 -10.00 20.38
CA GLU A 391 -13.53 -10.72 19.10
C GLU A 391 -12.24 -11.47 18.76
N VAL A 392 -11.06 -10.87 19.01
CA VAL A 392 -9.77 -11.58 18.87
C VAL A 392 -9.69 -12.78 19.80
N ARG A 393 -10.19 -12.68 21.04
CA ARG A 393 -10.26 -13.81 21.99
C ARG A 393 -11.20 -14.92 21.51
N ALA A 394 -12.38 -14.57 21.01
CA ALA A 394 -13.31 -15.53 20.42
C ALA A 394 -12.69 -16.23 19.20
N TRP A 395 -11.98 -15.49 18.34
CA TRP A 395 -11.25 -16.06 17.20
C TRP A 395 -10.14 -17.03 17.63
N ILE A 396 -9.37 -16.72 18.69
CA ILE A 396 -8.36 -17.64 19.26
C ILE A 396 -9.04 -18.93 19.73
N GLN A 397 -10.15 -18.83 20.48
CA GLN A 397 -10.90 -19.99 21.00
C GLN A 397 -11.50 -20.86 19.88
N ALA A 398 -11.87 -20.24 18.76
CA ALA A 398 -12.41 -20.94 17.59
C ALA A 398 -11.34 -21.64 16.72
N GLN A 399 -10.05 -21.44 16.97
CA GLN A 399 -9.01 -22.11 16.20
C GLN A 399 -8.95 -23.62 16.53
N PRO A 400 -8.88 -24.50 15.52
CA PRO A 400 -8.74 -25.93 15.74
C PRO A 400 -7.37 -26.21 16.37
N PRO A 401 -7.29 -27.02 17.45
CA PRO A 401 -6.01 -27.32 18.11
C PRO A 401 -4.97 -27.89 17.14
N ALA A 402 -3.70 -27.63 17.41
CA ALA A 402 -2.57 -27.98 16.54
C ALA A 402 -2.20 -29.48 16.61
N VAL A 403 -3.18 -30.34 16.31
CA VAL A 403 -3.06 -31.80 16.15
C VAL A 403 -3.06 -32.17 14.66
N PRO A 404 -2.45 -33.30 14.24
CA PRO A 404 -2.62 -33.81 12.89
C PRO A 404 -4.09 -34.13 12.61
N SER A 405 -4.57 -33.85 11.39
CA SER A 405 -6.00 -34.01 11.01
C SER A 405 -6.54 -35.44 11.15
N TYR A 406 -5.66 -36.44 11.16
CA TYR A 406 -6.00 -37.86 11.38
C TYR A 406 -6.00 -38.28 12.86
N SER A 407 -5.58 -37.41 13.79
CA SER A 407 -5.53 -37.71 15.22
C SER A 407 -6.92 -37.65 15.83
N LYS A 408 -7.37 -38.77 16.40
CA LYS A 408 -8.60 -38.86 17.21
C LYS A 408 -8.37 -38.68 18.71
N ALA A 409 -7.11 -38.48 19.14
CA ALA A 409 -6.79 -38.24 20.54
C ALA A 409 -7.22 -36.83 20.96
N THR A 410 -7.72 -36.70 22.20
CA THR A 410 -8.02 -35.39 22.80
C THR A 410 -6.78 -34.51 22.79
N PRO A 411 -6.86 -33.27 22.25
CA PRO A 411 -5.72 -32.35 22.23
C PRO A 411 -5.18 -32.07 23.63
N THR A 412 -3.86 -32.12 23.78
CA THR A 412 -3.16 -31.74 25.02
C THR A 412 -3.12 -30.22 25.18
N PRO A 413 -2.92 -29.68 26.40
CA PRO A 413 -2.78 -28.23 26.61
C PRO A 413 -1.69 -27.60 25.73
N ALA A 414 -0.56 -28.28 25.55
CA ALA A 414 0.52 -27.86 24.65
C ALA A 414 0.14 -27.76 23.15
N GLN A 415 -0.98 -28.37 22.73
CA GLN A 415 -1.51 -28.31 21.37
C GLN A 415 -2.62 -27.28 21.20
N MET A 416 -3.17 -26.73 22.28
CA MET A 416 -4.19 -25.68 22.24
C MET A 416 -3.59 -24.32 21.83
N HIS A 417 -4.38 -23.49 21.16
CA HIS A 417 -4.05 -22.08 20.95
C HIS A 417 -4.50 -21.27 22.17
N ILE A 418 -3.56 -20.55 22.78
CA ILE A 418 -3.79 -19.81 24.03
C ILE A 418 -3.79 -18.29 23.84
N GLY A 419 -3.33 -17.83 22.67
CA GLY A 419 -3.12 -16.43 22.38
C GLY A 419 -2.56 -16.19 20.98
N THR A 420 -2.44 -14.92 20.61
CA THR A 420 -1.88 -14.43 19.35
C THR A 420 -0.83 -13.36 19.61
N LEU A 421 0.20 -13.30 18.77
CA LEU A 421 1.17 -12.21 18.74
C LEU A 421 1.01 -11.39 17.46
N ILE A 422 0.69 -10.12 17.64
CA ILE A 422 0.41 -9.17 16.57
C ILE A 422 1.66 -8.31 16.37
N THR A 423 2.14 -8.29 15.13
CA THR A 423 3.36 -7.55 14.72
C THR A 423 3.05 -6.37 13.80
N SER A 424 1.99 -6.46 12.99
CA SER A 424 1.53 -5.38 12.10
C SER A 424 1.12 -4.15 12.91
N LEU A 425 1.82 -3.03 12.69
CA LEU A 425 1.59 -1.78 13.43
C LEU A 425 0.20 -1.18 13.16
N SER A 426 -0.32 -1.31 11.93
CA SER A 426 -1.67 -0.85 11.58
C SER A 426 -2.75 -1.67 12.29
N SER A 427 -2.53 -2.98 12.44
CA SER A 427 -3.42 -3.87 13.21
C SER A 427 -3.39 -3.55 14.72
N ILE A 428 -2.24 -3.21 15.30
CA ILE A 428 -2.14 -2.75 16.70
C ILE A 428 -2.87 -1.41 16.89
N ALA A 429 -2.60 -0.43 16.02
CA ALA A 429 -3.21 0.89 16.04
C ALA A 429 -4.75 0.83 15.89
N TRP A 430 -5.25 0.02 14.95
CA TRP A 430 -6.69 -0.19 14.76
C TRP A 430 -7.34 -0.90 15.94
N LEU A 431 -6.69 -1.92 16.50
CA LEU A 431 -7.27 -2.75 17.56
C LEU A 431 -7.42 -1.97 18.87
N LEU A 432 -6.40 -1.17 19.23
CA LEU A 432 -6.37 -0.43 20.49
C LEU A 432 -7.03 0.96 20.42
N ASN A 433 -7.54 1.36 19.24
CA ASN A 433 -7.98 2.74 18.96
C ASN A 433 -6.88 3.78 19.28
N LEU A 434 -5.64 3.50 18.89
CA LEU A 434 -4.48 4.37 19.10
C LEU A 434 -3.84 4.76 17.77
N ARG A 435 -3.11 5.87 17.74
CA ARG A 435 -2.36 6.39 16.56
C ARG A 435 -1.05 7.04 17.00
N GLY A 436 -0.13 7.20 16.07
CA GLY A 436 1.20 7.80 16.31
C GLY A 436 1.76 8.48 15.06
N SER A 437 3.08 8.71 15.05
CA SER A 437 3.81 9.41 13.99
C SER A 437 5.23 8.85 13.75
N ASP A 438 5.46 7.57 14.07
CA ASP A 438 6.80 6.96 13.98
C ASP A 438 7.24 6.69 12.54
N ILE A 439 6.29 6.43 11.66
CA ILE A 439 6.51 6.18 10.24
C ILE A 439 5.98 7.39 9.46
N PRO A 440 6.77 8.01 8.58
CA PRO A 440 6.29 9.09 7.72
C PRO A 440 5.00 8.69 6.98
N PHE A 441 4.05 9.62 6.94
CA PHE A 441 2.75 9.51 6.25
C PHE A 441 1.75 8.45 6.79
N ASN A 442 2.21 7.56 7.67
CA ASN A 442 1.42 6.45 8.21
C ASN A 442 1.24 6.68 9.72
N PRO A 443 0.03 6.94 10.25
CA PRO A 443 -0.20 7.39 11.63
C PRO A 443 -0.05 6.26 12.67
N LEU A 444 1.13 5.66 12.71
CA LEU A 444 1.49 4.42 13.41
C LEU A 444 2.56 4.68 14.47
N PHE A 445 2.74 3.72 15.38
CA PHE A 445 3.76 3.74 16.42
C PHE A 445 4.40 2.35 16.55
N TYR A 446 5.70 2.28 16.86
CA TYR A 446 6.42 1.02 17.03
C TYR A 446 5.94 0.26 18.26
N ALA A 447 5.28 -0.88 18.05
CA ALA A 447 4.81 -1.75 19.12
C ALA A 447 4.72 -3.23 18.72
N TYR A 448 4.74 -4.11 19.71
CA TYR A 448 4.23 -5.49 19.60
C TYR A 448 3.05 -5.66 20.55
N LEU A 449 2.08 -6.51 20.21
CA LEU A 449 0.91 -6.76 21.06
C LEU A 449 0.63 -8.26 21.18
N PHE A 450 0.67 -8.78 22.40
CA PHE A 450 0.27 -10.15 22.71
C PHE A 450 -1.11 -10.15 23.37
N ILE A 451 -2.02 -11.00 22.88
CA ILE A 451 -3.36 -11.21 23.46
C ILE A 451 -3.54 -12.69 23.75
N SER A 452 -3.83 -13.03 24.99
CA SER A 452 -4.37 -14.34 25.38
C SER A 452 -5.85 -14.24 25.74
N LEU A 453 -6.44 -15.39 26.11
CA LEU A 453 -7.83 -15.50 26.55
C LEU A 453 -8.17 -14.61 27.76
N ASP A 454 -7.18 -14.34 28.62
CA ASP A 454 -7.33 -13.68 29.92
C ASP A 454 -6.61 -12.32 30.00
N ARG A 455 -5.45 -12.15 29.37
CA ARG A 455 -4.62 -10.93 29.48
C ARG A 455 -4.21 -10.33 28.13
N VAL A 456 -3.71 -9.09 28.16
CA VAL A 456 -3.18 -8.35 27.02
C VAL A 456 -1.87 -7.69 27.43
N VAL A 457 -0.81 -7.82 26.62
CA VAL A 457 0.53 -7.26 26.88
C VAL A 457 0.99 -6.46 25.68
N LEU A 458 1.13 -5.16 25.86
CA LEU A 458 1.60 -4.20 24.86
C LEU A 458 3.08 -3.85 25.13
N PHE A 459 3.92 -3.99 24.11
CA PHE A 459 5.34 -3.69 24.15
C PHE A 459 5.60 -2.42 23.33
N LEU A 460 5.97 -1.31 23.97
CA LEU A 460 6.33 -0.05 23.29
C LEU A 460 7.39 0.73 24.09
N ASP A 461 7.85 1.86 23.58
CA ASP A 461 8.67 2.82 24.34
C ASP A 461 7.75 3.66 25.27
N PRO A 462 7.86 3.56 26.61
CA PRO A 462 6.99 4.29 27.53
C PRO A 462 7.07 5.82 27.43
N VAL A 463 8.13 6.38 26.83
CA VAL A 463 8.23 7.84 26.61
C VAL A 463 7.09 8.39 25.73
N LYS A 464 6.43 7.50 24.97
CA LYS A 464 5.32 7.83 24.06
C LYS A 464 3.97 7.90 24.76
N LEU A 465 3.88 7.49 26.02
CA LEU A 465 2.62 7.40 26.75
C LEU A 465 2.35 8.71 27.52
N THR A 466 1.28 9.40 27.14
CA THR A 466 0.69 10.48 27.95
C THR A 466 -0.26 9.91 28.99
N ASP A 467 -0.56 10.65 30.06
CA ASP A 467 -1.52 10.23 31.11
C ASP A 467 -2.88 9.77 30.55
N GLU A 468 -3.40 10.44 29.51
CA GLU A 468 -4.65 10.07 28.83
C GLU A 468 -4.59 8.66 28.21
N VAL A 469 -3.47 8.33 27.55
CA VAL A 469 -3.24 7.01 26.95
C VAL A 469 -2.98 5.95 28.03
N GLU A 470 -2.28 6.30 29.10
CA GLU A 470 -2.10 5.41 30.26
C GLU A 470 -3.44 5.04 30.92
N ASP A 471 -4.35 6.00 31.07
CA ASP A 471 -5.68 5.77 31.62
C ASP A 471 -6.55 4.92 30.68
N HIS A 472 -6.48 5.15 29.36
CA HIS A 472 -7.15 4.32 28.34
C HIS A 472 -6.63 2.87 28.33
N LEU A 473 -5.30 2.67 28.37
CA LEU A 473 -4.69 1.34 28.46
C LEU A 473 -5.05 0.63 29.78
N ARG A 474 -5.14 1.38 30.89
CA ARG A 474 -5.56 0.86 32.20
C ARG A 474 -7.03 0.44 32.18
N ALA A 475 -7.92 1.23 31.58
CA ALA A 475 -9.34 0.88 31.43
C ALA A 475 -9.54 -0.42 30.59
N LEU A 476 -8.64 -0.69 29.64
CA LEU A 476 -8.61 -1.91 28.85
C LEU A 476 -7.89 -3.10 29.54
N ASN A 477 -7.39 -2.93 30.76
CA ASN A 477 -6.57 -3.91 31.51
C ASN A 477 -5.34 -4.40 30.74
N ILE A 478 -4.64 -3.49 30.06
CA ILE A 478 -3.44 -3.80 29.26
C ILE A 478 -2.18 -3.69 30.13
N GLU A 479 -1.39 -4.77 30.21
CA GLU A 479 -0.03 -4.76 30.73
C GLU A 479 0.89 -4.03 29.74
N ARG A 480 1.77 -3.15 30.23
CA ARG A 480 2.78 -2.45 29.42
C ARG A 480 4.17 -3.00 29.75
N LYS A 481 4.99 -3.22 28.74
CA LYS A 481 6.42 -3.57 28.84
C LYS A 481 7.22 -2.74 27.83
N GLU A 482 8.54 -2.68 28.02
CA GLU A 482 9.45 -2.02 27.06
C GLU A 482 9.37 -2.71 25.68
N TYR A 483 9.53 -1.94 24.60
CA TYR A 483 9.48 -2.46 23.22
C TYR A 483 10.41 -3.68 23.00
N ASN A 484 11.60 -3.67 23.61
CA ASN A 484 12.58 -4.74 23.50
C ASN A 484 12.33 -5.94 24.43
N ASP A 485 11.47 -5.82 25.44
CA ASP A 485 11.16 -6.92 26.36
C ASP A 485 10.39 -8.07 25.70
N ILE A 486 9.86 -7.86 24.48
CA ILE A 486 9.29 -8.91 23.65
C ILE A 486 10.24 -10.11 23.51
N TRP A 487 11.55 -9.89 23.39
CA TRP A 487 12.53 -10.97 23.27
C TRP A 487 12.74 -11.74 24.58
N ALA A 488 12.59 -11.08 25.73
CA ALA A 488 12.66 -11.71 27.04
C ALA A 488 11.38 -12.52 27.32
N PHE A 489 10.22 -11.90 27.09
CA PHE A 489 8.89 -12.52 27.15
C PHE A 489 8.82 -13.79 26.28
N LEU A 490 9.29 -13.69 25.02
CA LEU A 490 9.27 -14.80 24.08
C LEU A 490 10.18 -15.96 24.53
N ARG A 491 11.38 -15.64 25.04
CA ARG A 491 12.36 -16.63 25.51
C ARG A 491 11.89 -17.34 26.80
N ARG A 492 11.30 -16.59 27.72
CA ARG A 492 10.82 -17.07 29.03
C ARG A 492 9.50 -17.84 28.93
N ARG A 493 8.79 -17.73 27.80
CA ARG A 493 7.43 -18.25 27.60
C ARG A 493 6.46 -17.74 28.66
N GLU A 494 6.46 -16.42 28.88
CA GLU A 494 5.59 -15.79 29.88
C GLU A 494 4.09 -16.02 29.60
N TRP A 495 3.71 -16.52 28.41
CA TRP A 495 2.35 -16.96 28.07
C TRP A 495 1.95 -18.34 28.65
N GLY A 496 2.89 -19.14 29.16
CA GLY A 496 2.62 -20.46 29.72
C GLY A 496 2.68 -21.62 28.71
N GLU A 497 1.86 -22.64 28.95
CA GLU A 497 1.73 -23.81 28.07
C GLU A 497 0.74 -23.53 26.93
N GLY A 498 0.94 -24.18 25.77
CA GLY A 498 0.14 -23.98 24.56
C GLY A 498 0.88 -23.20 23.47
N LYS A 499 0.21 -23.02 22.33
CA LYS A 499 0.75 -22.36 21.14
C LYS A 499 0.25 -20.93 20.96
N VAL A 500 1.14 -20.10 20.42
CA VAL A 500 0.84 -18.73 20.00
C VAL A 500 0.50 -18.71 18.51
N LEU A 501 -0.59 -18.06 18.13
CA LEU A 501 -0.93 -17.78 16.74
C LEU A 501 -0.07 -16.61 16.23
N ILE A 502 0.47 -16.75 15.02
CA ILE A 502 1.21 -15.69 14.31
C ILE A 502 0.72 -15.61 12.86
N SER A 503 0.86 -14.44 12.24
CA SER A 503 0.53 -14.25 10.83
C SER A 503 1.69 -14.64 9.90
N PRO A 504 1.46 -14.94 8.60
CA PRO A 504 2.53 -15.24 7.63
C PRO A 504 3.58 -14.12 7.50
N GLU A 505 3.16 -12.88 7.72
CA GLU A 505 3.98 -11.66 7.60
C GLU A 505 4.90 -11.45 8.82
N THR A 506 4.59 -12.09 9.96
CA THR A 506 5.35 -11.98 11.21
C THR A 506 6.84 -12.24 10.98
N SER A 507 7.72 -11.35 11.46
CA SER A 507 9.16 -11.48 11.25
C SER A 507 9.72 -12.84 11.68
N TYR A 508 10.61 -13.41 10.86
CA TYR A 508 11.13 -14.77 11.07
C TYR A 508 11.92 -14.91 12.38
N ALA A 509 12.49 -13.82 12.90
CA ALA A 509 13.12 -13.77 14.23
C ALA A 509 12.17 -14.20 15.36
N ILE A 510 10.87 -13.87 15.26
CA ILE A 510 9.85 -14.31 16.21
C ILE A 510 9.60 -15.81 16.07
N SER A 511 9.48 -16.33 14.84
CA SER A 511 9.34 -17.77 14.58
C SER A 511 10.53 -18.58 15.13
N LEU A 512 11.76 -18.06 14.96
CA LEU A 512 12.98 -18.66 15.51
C LEU A 512 12.97 -18.68 17.05
N MET A 513 12.54 -17.60 17.70
CA MET A 513 12.45 -17.52 19.17
C MET A 513 11.36 -18.44 19.74
N LEU A 514 10.19 -18.47 19.09
CA LEU A 514 9.09 -19.37 19.45
C LEU A 514 9.48 -20.83 19.23
N THR A 515 10.26 -21.15 18.20
CA THR A 515 10.53 -22.49 17.65
C THR A 515 9.27 -23.15 17.08
N HIS A 516 9.42 -24.00 16.05
CA HIS A 516 8.30 -24.58 15.30
C HIS A 516 7.29 -25.40 16.13
N PHE A 517 7.63 -25.77 17.37
CA PHE A 517 6.73 -26.43 18.30
C PHE A 517 5.71 -25.51 18.98
N ARG A 518 5.97 -24.20 19.09
CA ARG A 518 5.21 -23.29 19.99
C ARG A 518 4.33 -22.27 19.27
N TYR A 519 4.25 -22.33 17.95
CA TYR A 519 3.35 -21.48 17.19
C TYR A 519 2.55 -22.25 16.15
N THR A 520 1.50 -21.60 15.67
CA THR A 520 0.75 -21.97 14.46
C THR A 520 0.61 -20.72 13.60
N VAL A 521 0.85 -20.86 12.30
CA VAL A 521 0.61 -19.79 11.34
C VAL A 521 -0.88 -19.79 10.99
N ALA A 522 -1.53 -18.63 11.07
CA ALA A 522 -2.91 -18.44 10.65
C ALA A 522 -3.04 -17.09 9.92
N PRO A 523 -3.95 -16.95 8.94
CA PRO A 523 -4.22 -15.64 8.32
C PRO A 523 -4.58 -14.59 9.37
N SER A 524 -4.15 -13.34 9.18
CA SER A 524 -4.41 -12.27 10.14
C SER A 524 -5.90 -11.95 10.25
N PHE A 525 -6.52 -12.34 11.37
CA PHE A 525 -7.91 -12.01 11.67
C PHE A 525 -8.14 -10.50 11.71
N ILE A 526 -7.21 -9.74 12.30
CA ILE A 526 -7.36 -8.29 12.46
C ILE A 526 -7.32 -7.58 11.11
N ASP A 527 -6.43 -8.00 10.19
CA ASP A 527 -6.37 -7.42 8.85
C ASP A 527 -7.65 -7.68 8.05
N ASN A 528 -8.24 -8.88 8.17
CA ASN A 528 -9.55 -9.19 7.58
C ASN A 528 -10.68 -8.33 8.18
N VAL A 529 -10.74 -8.18 9.51
CA VAL A 529 -11.82 -7.41 10.16
C VAL A 529 -11.71 -5.91 9.91
N LYS A 530 -10.51 -5.32 9.91
CA LYS A 530 -10.34 -3.87 9.65
C LYS A 530 -10.46 -3.50 8.16
N ALA A 531 -10.28 -4.47 7.26
CA ALA A 531 -10.49 -4.26 5.83
C ALA A 531 -11.94 -3.85 5.52
N VAL A 532 -12.91 -4.38 6.28
CA VAL A 532 -14.34 -4.04 6.25
C VAL A 532 -14.62 -2.86 7.18
N LYS A 533 -14.83 -1.68 6.62
CA LYS A 533 -15.07 -0.44 7.38
C LYS A 533 -16.52 -0.43 7.88
N ASN A 534 -16.71 0.00 9.12
CA ASN A 534 -18.05 0.24 9.66
C ASN A 534 -18.61 1.60 9.19
N GLU A 535 -19.91 1.85 9.39
CA GLU A 535 -20.54 3.05 8.81
C GLU A 535 -19.98 4.38 9.38
N VAL A 536 -19.43 4.41 10.61
CA VAL A 536 -18.75 5.60 11.14
C VAL A 536 -17.43 5.86 10.40
N GLU A 537 -16.66 4.79 10.11
CA GLU A 537 -15.44 4.87 9.32
C GLU A 537 -15.75 5.27 7.86
N LEU A 538 -16.81 4.71 7.25
CA LEU A 538 -17.23 5.04 5.89
C LEU A 538 -17.75 6.48 5.76
N GLU A 539 -18.53 6.95 6.72
CA GLU A 539 -19.00 8.35 6.73
C GLU A 539 -17.85 9.32 7.04
N GLY A 540 -16.87 8.91 7.85
CA GLY A 540 -15.61 9.62 8.02
C GLY A 540 -14.88 9.81 6.69
N LEU A 541 -14.69 8.71 5.94
CA LEU A 541 -14.06 8.72 4.62
C LEU A 541 -14.80 9.64 3.64
N ARG A 542 -16.14 9.58 3.56
CA ARG A 542 -16.94 10.50 2.73
C ARG A 542 -16.66 11.96 3.06
N ARG A 543 -16.67 12.33 4.35
CA ARG A 543 -16.37 13.70 4.79
C ARG A 543 -14.92 14.10 4.50
N ALA A 544 -13.96 13.18 4.63
CA ALA A 544 -12.56 13.42 4.29
C ALA A 544 -12.40 13.72 2.79
N TYR A 545 -12.94 12.87 1.90
CA TYR A 545 -12.86 13.08 0.44
C TYR A 545 -13.61 14.32 -0.06
N LEU A 546 -14.67 14.78 0.62
CA LEU A 546 -15.30 16.08 0.31
C LEU A 546 -14.39 17.26 0.63
N ARG A 547 -13.71 17.25 1.78
CA ARG A 547 -12.76 18.32 2.16
C ARG A 547 -11.50 18.28 1.31
N ASP A 548 -10.97 17.10 1.05
CA ASP A 548 -9.80 16.93 0.19
C ASP A 548 -10.11 17.34 -1.24
N GLY A 549 -11.27 16.96 -1.77
CA GLY A 549 -11.76 17.40 -3.08
C GLY A 549 -11.90 18.91 -3.20
N ALA A 550 -12.41 19.59 -2.16
CA ALA A 550 -12.45 21.05 -2.12
C ALA A 550 -11.05 21.69 -2.11
N ALA A 551 -10.06 21.10 -1.42
CA ALA A 551 -8.67 21.56 -1.47
C ALA A 551 -8.05 21.34 -2.86
N TYR A 552 -8.29 20.18 -3.47
CA TYR A 552 -7.83 19.83 -4.82
C TYR A 552 -8.39 20.79 -5.88
N VAL A 553 -9.68 21.15 -5.77
CA VAL A 553 -10.32 22.12 -6.68
C VAL A 553 -9.80 23.54 -6.49
N ARG A 554 -9.59 24.01 -5.25
CA ARG A 554 -8.95 25.32 -4.98
C ARG A 554 -7.52 25.37 -5.54
N TRP A 555 -6.82 24.24 -5.49
CA TRP A 555 -5.48 24.09 -6.04
C TRP A 555 -5.46 24.08 -7.57
N LEU A 556 -6.30 23.28 -8.25
CA LEU A 556 -6.39 23.28 -9.72
C LEU A 556 -6.77 24.67 -10.25
N ALA A 557 -7.76 25.32 -9.62
CA ALA A 557 -8.17 26.68 -9.96
C ALA A 557 -7.08 27.74 -9.71
N TRP A 558 -6.14 27.48 -8.79
CA TRP A 558 -4.96 28.32 -8.58
C TRP A 558 -3.88 28.06 -9.63
N LEU A 559 -3.59 26.80 -9.91
CA LEU A 559 -2.51 26.37 -10.79
C LEU A 559 -2.79 26.83 -12.22
N GLU A 560 -3.99 26.54 -12.73
CA GLU A 560 -4.40 26.95 -14.08
C GLU A 560 -4.39 28.47 -14.22
N HIS A 561 -4.97 29.21 -13.25
CA HIS A 561 -5.00 30.67 -13.27
C HIS A 561 -3.60 31.30 -13.29
N LYS A 562 -2.62 30.69 -12.60
CA LYS A 562 -1.24 31.18 -12.62
C LYS A 562 -0.52 30.85 -13.94
N ILE A 563 -0.76 29.68 -14.51
CA ILE A 563 -0.21 29.30 -15.83
C ILE A 563 -0.79 30.21 -16.94
N GLN A 564 -2.09 30.51 -16.89
CA GLN A 564 -2.77 31.48 -17.78
C GLN A 564 -2.17 32.89 -17.65
N GLN A 565 -1.85 33.34 -16.44
CA GLN A 565 -1.14 34.61 -16.20
C GLN A 565 0.33 34.62 -16.68
N GLY A 566 0.83 33.51 -17.24
CA GLY A 566 2.20 33.41 -17.74
C GLY A 566 3.26 33.17 -16.66
N TYR A 567 2.88 32.72 -15.46
CA TYR A 567 3.85 32.28 -14.46
C TYR A 567 4.36 30.87 -14.80
N ASP A 568 5.66 30.68 -14.68
CA ASP A 568 6.28 29.35 -14.62
C ASP A 568 6.19 28.82 -13.19
N ILE A 569 5.76 27.57 -13.05
CA ILE A 569 5.58 26.87 -11.78
C ILE A 569 6.28 25.52 -11.89
N THR A 570 7.11 25.19 -10.91
CA THR A 570 7.73 23.87 -10.81
C THR A 570 6.77 22.80 -10.28
N GLU A 571 7.02 21.54 -10.61
CA GLU A 571 6.34 20.37 -10.02
C GLU A 571 6.34 20.45 -8.49
N TYR A 572 7.48 20.75 -7.88
CA TYR A 572 7.61 20.90 -6.42
C TYR A 572 6.74 22.04 -5.86
N GLU A 573 6.73 23.22 -6.49
CA GLU A 573 5.87 24.34 -6.06
C GLU A 573 4.37 24.00 -6.18
N ALA A 574 3.98 23.28 -7.24
CA ALA A 574 2.59 22.83 -7.41
C ALA A 574 2.20 21.82 -6.33
N ALA A 575 3.03 20.79 -6.10
CA ALA A 575 2.82 19.81 -5.03
C ALA A 575 2.74 20.47 -3.64
N TRP A 576 3.67 21.37 -3.32
CA TRP A 576 3.69 22.09 -2.06
C TRP A 576 2.44 22.93 -1.87
N ARG A 577 1.96 23.58 -2.94
CA ARG A 577 0.75 24.41 -2.86
C ARG A 577 -0.52 23.60 -2.63
N LEU A 578 -0.60 22.35 -3.08
CA LEU A 578 -1.72 21.47 -2.74
C LEU A 578 -1.71 21.08 -1.26
N THR A 579 -0.53 20.77 -0.70
CA THR A 579 -0.35 20.52 0.74
C THR A 579 -0.81 21.73 1.58
N GLU A 580 -0.49 22.96 1.16
CA GLU A 580 -0.95 24.20 1.80
C GLU A 580 -2.48 24.34 1.81
N TYR A 581 -3.19 23.92 0.76
CA TYR A 581 -4.66 23.91 0.75
C TYR A 581 -5.23 22.79 1.64
N ARG A 582 -4.63 21.59 1.63
CA ARG A 582 -5.03 20.48 2.52
C ARG A 582 -4.87 20.83 4.00
N ARG A 583 -3.79 21.53 4.37
CA ARG A 583 -3.48 21.96 5.74
C ARG A 583 -4.56 22.85 6.36
N GLN A 584 -5.38 23.52 5.54
CA GLN A 584 -6.49 24.37 6.00
C GLN A 584 -7.76 23.57 6.38
N ASN A 585 -7.83 22.29 6.02
CA ASN A 585 -9.02 21.47 6.25
C ASN A 585 -9.10 20.97 7.70
N LYS A 586 -10.34 20.90 8.23
CA LYS A 586 -10.61 20.27 9.54
C LYS A 586 -10.08 18.84 9.56
N HIS A 587 -9.52 18.43 10.70
CA HIS A 587 -8.95 17.11 10.98
C HIS A 587 -7.71 16.72 10.17
N TYR A 588 -7.12 17.60 9.35
CA TYR A 588 -5.87 17.31 8.63
C TYR A 588 -4.75 16.96 9.61
N TRP A 589 -4.03 15.88 9.30
CA TRP A 589 -2.91 15.36 10.10
C TRP A 589 -1.57 15.41 9.32
N GLY A 590 -1.61 15.22 8.01
CA GLY A 590 -0.42 15.17 7.16
C GLY A 590 -0.74 14.69 5.75
N LEU A 591 0.28 14.37 4.96
CA LEU A 591 0.10 13.64 3.70
C LEU A 591 0.00 12.13 3.96
N ALA A 592 -0.64 11.40 3.06
CA ALA A 592 -0.76 9.93 3.11
C ALA A 592 0.43 9.21 2.45
N TYR A 593 1.19 9.90 1.61
CA TYR A 593 2.44 9.50 0.97
C TYR A 593 3.15 10.75 0.40
N GLU A 594 4.33 10.60 -0.20
CA GLU A 594 5.03 11.70 -0.87
C GLU A 594 4.26 12.13 -2.13
N ASN A 595 3.93 13.41 -2.26
CA ASN A 595 3.20 13.91 -3.43
C ASN A 595 3.95 13.57 -4.72
N ILE A 596 3.27 12.91 -5.65
CA ILE A 596 3.69 12.74 -7.03
C ILE A 596 3.14 13.94 -7.81
N SER A 597 4.01 14.77 -8.33
CA SER A 597 3.65 15.90 -9.19
C SER A 597 4.65 15.90 -10.32
N ALA A 598 4.16 15.69 -11.53
CA ALA A 598 4.99 15.19 -12.61
C ALA A 598 4.52 15.77 -13.95
N SER A 599 5.45 16.28 -14.75
CA SER A 599 5.20 16.87 -16.06
C SER A 599 6.14 16.30 -17.11
N GLY A 600 5.64 16.12 -18.33
CA GLY A 600 6.41 15.52 -19.42
C GLY A 600 7.04 14.18 -19.02
N PRO A 601 8.34 13.94 -19.29
CA PRO A 601 8.99 12.66 -19.03
C PRO A 601 8.87 12.15 -17.59
N ASN A 602 8.78 13.06 -16.60
CA ASN A 602 8.63 12.69 -15.20
C ASN A 602 7.26 12.01 -14.94
N ALA A 603 6.21 12.38 -15.68
CA ALA A 603 4.89 11.75 -15.55
C ALA A 603 4.85 10.31 -16.07
N ALA A 604 5.85 9.87 -16.85
CA ALA A 604 6.02 8.48 -17.25
C ALA A 604 6.61 7.58 -16.14
N LEU A 605 6.96 8.15 -14.99
CA LEU A 605 7.45 7.43 -13.81
C LEU A 605 6.30 7.29 -12.80
N PRO A 606 5.75 6.08 -12.56
CA PRO A 606 4.53 5.93 -11.76
C PRO A 606 4.62 6.52 -10.35
N HIS A 607 5.82 6.52 -9.75
CA HIS A 607 6.14 6.89 -8.37
C HIS A 607 7.14 8.06 -8.25
N TYR A 608 7.24 8.95 -9.25
CA TYR A 608 8.12 10.12 -9.17
C TYR A 608 7.64 11.17 -8.16
N SER A 609 8.48 11.53 -7.18
CA SER A 609 8.24 12.70 -6.32
C SER A 609 9.27 13.82 -6.62
N PRO A 610 8.83 15.06 -6.88
CA PRO A 610 9.72 16.17 -7.20
C PRO A 610 10.45 16.69 -5.95
N THR A 611 11.75 16.93 -6.08
CA THR A 611 12.56 17.63 -5.07
C THR A 611 12.64 19.12 -5.40
N LYS A 612 12.91 19.97 -4.40
CA LYS A 612 13.06 21.43 -4.58
C LYS A 612 14.15 21.81 -5.59
N SER A 613 15.21 21.00 -5.65
CA SER A 613 16.36 21.16 -6.55
C SER A 613 16.19 20.49 -7.93
N GLY A 614 15.50 19.35 -8.01
CA GLY A 614 15.36 18.55 -9.23
C GLY A 614 14.05 18.72 -10.01
N ALA A 615 13.06 19.45 -9.49
CA ALA A 615 11.75 19.63 -10.14
C ALA A 615 11.85 20.33 -11.51
N ARG A 616 11.10 19.81 -12.49
CA ARG A 616 10.88 20.48 -13.77
C ARG A 616 9.86 21.61 -13.62
N MET A 617 9.88 22.55 -14.57
CA MET A 617 8.73 23.41 -14.82
C MET A 617 7.58 22.58 -15.40
N ILE A 618 6.34 22.93 -15.03
CA ILE A 618 5.15 22.33 -15.60
C ILE A 618 5.04 22.76 -17.08
N ASP A 619 5.15 21.76 -17.95
CA ASP A 619 4.97 21.89 -19.39
C ASP A 619 3.48 22.09 -19.74
N ARG A 620 3.25 22.78 -20.86
CA ARG A 620 1.93 23.08 -21.40
C ARG A 620 1.58 22.18 -22.59
N ASP A 621 2.56 21.52 -23.20
CA ASP A 621 2.41 20.66 -24.39
C ASP A 621 2.37 19.16 -24.04
N THR A 622 2.52 18.81 -22.75
CA THR A 622 2.38 17.45 -22.23
C THR A 622 1.40 17.38 -21.04
N PRO A 623 0.83 16.19 -20.76
CA PRO A 623 0.03 15.98 -19.56
C PRO A 623 0.82 16.28 -18.28
N TYR A 624 0.16 16.95 -17.34
CA TYR A 624 0.60 17.13 -15.98
C TYR A 624 -0.20 16.19 -15.06
N LEU A 625 0.50 15.24 -14.45
CA LEU A 625 -0.03 14.28 -13.51
C LEU A 625 0.23 14.80 -12.09
N ASN A 626 -0.81 14.86 -11.27
CA ASN A 626 -0.64 14.93 -9.83
C ASN A 626 -1.38 13.78 -9.17
N ASP A 627 -0.64 13.04 -8.35
CA ASP A 627 -1.16 12.02 -7.46
C ASP A 627 -0.71 12.35 -6.03
N SER A 628 -1.67 12.45 -5.12
CA SER A 628 -1.40 12.88 -3.77
C SER A 628 -2.58 12.66 -2.83
N GLY A 629 -2.26 12.33 -1.58
CA GLY A 629 -3.22 11.97 -0.56
C GLY A 629 -3.06 12.75 0.74
N GLY A 630 -4.17 12.96 1.45
CA GLY A 630 -4.22 13.59 2.77
C GLY A 630 -4.59 12.58 3.86
N GLN A 631 -3.87 12.61 4.99
CA GLN A 631 -4.31 11.97 6.22
C GLN A 631 -5.21 12.93 6.99
N TYR A 632 -6.40 12.46 7.33
CA TYR A 632 -7.35 13.16 8.21
C TYR A 632 -7.72 12.24 9.38
N ARG A 633 -8.02 12.79 10.56
CA ARG A 633 -8.47 11.96 11.70
C ARG A 633 -9.70 11.11 11.37
N ASP A 634 -10.56 11.53 10.46
CA ASP A 634 -11.73 10.76 10.00
C ASP A 634 -11.51 9.99 8.69
N GLY A 635 -10.30 9.95 8.11
CA GLY A 635 -10.08 9.20 6.88
C GLY A 635 -8.71 9.36 6.20
N THR A 636 -8.34 8.38 5.38
CA THR A 636 -7.17 8.45 4.48
C THR A 636 -7.67 8.77 3.07
N CYS A 637 -7.11 9.80 2.44
CA CYS A 637 -7.43 10.17 1.05
C CYS A 637 -6.30 9.78 0.10
N ASP A 638 -6.69 9.30 -1.08
CA ASP A 638 -5.83 8.93 -2.20
C ASP A 638 -6.47 9.39 -3.52
N THR A 639 -5.77 10.15 -4.37
CA THR A 639 -6.36 10.76 -5.59
C THR A 639 -5.30 11.27 -6.58
N THR A 640 -5.18 10.55 -7.68
CA THR A 640 -4.58 11.03 -8.93
C THR A 640 -5.56 11.78 -9.85
N ARG A 641 -5.17 12.95 -10.36
CA ARG A 641 -5.71 13.56 -11.60
C ARG A 641 -4.58 13.92 -12.55
N THR A 642 -4.78 13.60 -13.82
CA THR A 642 -3.97 14.12 -14.94
C THR A 642 -4.75 15.21 -15.68
N VAL A 643 -4.11 16.35 -15.97
CA VAL A 643 -4.68 17.52 -16.65
C VAL A 643 -3.74 18.04 -17.75
N HIS A 644 -4.26 18.85 -18.66
CA HIS A 644 -3.49 19.49 -19.74
C HIS A 644 -3.76 21.01 -19.77
N PHE A 645 -2.69 21.80 -19.82
CA PHE A 645 -2.76 23.26 -19.74
C PHE A 645 -2.70 23.97 -21.10
N GLY A 646 -2.09 23.36 -22.12
CA GLY A 646 -2.18 23.77 -23.52
C GLY A 646 -3.11 22.87 -24.34
N ARG A 647 -2.76 22.60 -25.60
CA ARG A 647 -3.54 21.75 -26.51
C ARG A 647 -2.97 20.32 -26.57
N PRO A 648 -3.72 19.28 -26.17
CA PRO A 648 -3.20 17.92 -26.20
C PRO A 648 -3.07 17.37 -27.63
N SER A 649 -2.12 16.46 -27.82
CA SER A 649 -1.92 15.73 -29.08
C SER A 649 -2.99 14.64 -29.29
N ILE A 650 -3.02 14.06 -30.49
CA ILE A 650 -3.90 12.93 -30.81
C ILE A 650 -3.55 11.74 -29.90
N ASP A 651 -2.29 11.33 -29.87
CA ASP A 651 -1.79 10.20 -29.08
C ASP A 651 -2.07 10.37 -27.57
N GLN A 652 -1.87 11.57 -27.02
CA GLN A 652 -2.19 11.90 -25.64
C GLN A 652 -3.70 11.76 -25.37
N SER A 653 -4.53 12.26 -26.29
CA SER A 653 -5.99 12.20 -26.16
C SER A 653 -6.53 10.78 -26.29
N GLU A 654 -5.96 9.97 -27.18
CA GLU A 654 -6.32 8.55 -27.34
C GLU A 654 -5.95 7.75 -26.10
N ALA A 655 -4.70 7.87 -25.62
CA ALA A 655 -4.25 7.21 -24.41
C ALA A 655 -5.08 7.61 -23.18
N TYR A 656 -5.35 8.91 -22.99
CA TYR A 656 -6.15 9.40 -21.86
C TYR A 656 -7.58 8.87 -21.91
N THR A 657 -8.14 8.78 -23.12
CA THR A 657 -9.47 8.21 -23.31
C THR A 657 -9.49 6.71 -23.03
N ARG A 658 -8.44 5.94 -23.36
CA ARG A 658 -8.33 4.52 -22.97
C ARG A 658 -8.24 4.33 -21.47
N VAL A 659 -7.42 5.13 -20.78
CA VAL A 659 -7.32 5.13 -19.31
C VAL A 659 -8.68 5.46 -18.68
N LEU A 660 -9.38 6.47 -19.19
CA LEU A 660 -10.72 6.83 -18.74
C LEU A 660 -11.74 5.71 -18.98
N GLN A 661 -11.72 5.04 -20.14
CA GLN A 661 -12.60 3.89 -20.40
C GLN A 661 -12.37 2.75 -19.41
N GLY A 662 -11.12 2.46 -19.05
CA GLY A 662 -10.78 1.51 -18.00
C GLY A 662 -11.32 1.93 -16.63
N HIS A 663 -11.13 3.20 -16.26
CA HIS A 663 -11.59 3.78 -15.00
C HIS A 663 -13.11 3.73 -14.83
N ILE A 664 -13.85 4.06 -15.90
CA ILE A 664 -15.31 3.98 -15.95
C ILE A 664 -15.77 2.53 -15.85
N ALA A 665 -15.12 1.60 -16.58
CA ALA A 665 -15.50 0.20 -16.59
C ALA A 665 -15.43 -0.47 -15.20
N ILE A 666 -14.48 -0.04 -14.35
CA ILE A 666 -14.45 -0.43 -12.93
C ILE A 666 -15.54 0.28 -12.14
N ASP A 667 -15.65 1.61 -12.23
CA ASP A 667 -16.58 2.40 -11.42
C ASP A 667 -18.05 2.01 -11.62
N SER A 668 -18.43 1.68 -12.86
CA SER A 668 -19.78 1.25 -13.22
C SER A 668 -20.03 -0.25 -13.05
N ALA A 669 -19.06 -1.03 -12.56
CA ALA A 669 -19.19 -2.48 -12.49
C ALA A 669 -20.24 -2.91 -11.46
N VAL A 670 -21.10 -3.84 -11.87
CA VAL A 670 -22.05 -4.56 -11.01
C VAL A 670 -21.73 -6.05 -11.13
N PHE A 671 -21.53 -6.71 -9.99
CA PHE A 671 -20.96 -8.07 -9.92
C PHE A 671 -21.61 -8.87 -8.78
N PRO A 672 -21.65 -10.21 -8.87
CA PRO A 672 -22.20 -11.05 -7.81
C PRO A 672 -21.29 -11.10 -6.58
N GLU A 673 -21.88 -11.38 -5.41
CA GLU A 673 -21.12 -11.67 -4.18
C GLU A 673 -20.11 -12.83 -4.40
N GLY A 674 -18.96 -12.75 -3.73
CA GLY A 674 -17.85 -13.71 -3.90
C GLY A 674 -16.85 -13.34 -5.02
N THR A 675 -17.17 -12.36 -5.87
CA THR A 675 -16.22 -11.85 -6.88
C THR A 675 -14.99 -11.22 -6.22
N THR A 676 -13.80 -11.54 -6.73
CA THR A 676 -12.51 -11.02 -6.25
C THR A 676 -12.04 -9.81 -7.06
N GLY A 677 -11.15 -8.98 -6.49
CA GLY A 677 -10.56 -7.86 -7.24
C GLY A 677 -9.76 -8.33 -8.47
N SER A 678 -9.05 -9.46 -8.39
CA SER A 678 -8.30 -10.01 -9.53
C SER A 678 -9.17 -10.44 -10.72
N GLN A 679 -10.45 -10.74 -10.52
CA GLN A 679 -11.40 -10.99 -11.60
C GLN A 679 -11.89 -9.70 -12.30
N LEU A 680 -11.79 -8.55 -11.63
CA LEU A 680 -12.25 -7.25 -12.15
C LEU A 680 -11.13 -6.42 -12.81
N ASP A 681 -9.86 -6.64 -12.46
CA ASP A 681 -8.68 -5.90 -12.98
C ASP A 681 -8.62 -5.83 -14.51
N VAL A 682 -9.07 -6.89 -15.21
CA VAL A 682 -9.15 -6.92 -16.68
C VAL A 682 -10.07 -5.83 -17.29
N LEU A 683 -11.10 -5.38 -16.56
CA LEU A 683 -12.02 -4.34 -17.02
C LEU A 683 -11.29 -3.00 -17.23
N ALA A 684 -10.35 -2.68 -16.34
CA ALA A 684 -9.53 -1.48 -16.42
C ALA A 684 -8.50 -1.52 -17.57
N ARG A 685 -8.05 -2.73 -17.94
CA ARG A 685 -7.01 -2.93 -18.96
C ARG A 685 -7.53 -3.10 -20.38
N ARG A 686 -8.74 -3.65 -20.53
CA ARG A 686 -9.36 -4.02 -21.82
C ARG A 686 -9.24 -2.93 -22.91
N ALA A 687 -9.43 -1.66 -22.52
CA ALA A 687 -9.39 -0.54 -23.44
C ALA A 687 -7.97 -0.26 -23.99
N LEU A 688 -6.94 -0.35 -23.13
CA LEU A 688 -5.53 -0.21 -23.51
C LEU A 688 -5.02 -1.41 -24.31
N TRP A 689 -5.36 -2.64 -23.86
CA TRP A 689 -4.94 -3.88 -24.52
C TRP A 689 -5.41 -3.98 -25.97
N LYS A 690 -6.57 -3.40 -26.32
CA LYS A 690 -7.08 -3.34 -27.70
C LYS A 690 -6.10 -2.67 -28.66
N ASP A 691 -5.31 -1.73 -28.17
CA ASP A 691 -4.36 -0.94 -28.95
C ASP A 691 -2.90 -1.35 -28.65
N GLY A 692 -2.68 -2.49 -27.97
CA GLY A 692 -1.35 -3.01 -27.60
C GLY A 692 -0.69 -2.29 -26.42
N LEU A 693 -1.41 -1.46 -25.67
CA LEU A 693 -0.91 -0.67 -24.54
C LEU A 693 -1.20 -1.35 -23.20
N ASN A 694 -0.42 -1.06 -22.16
CA ASN A 694 -0.64 -1.58 -20.79
C ASN A 694 0.02 -0.66 -19.73
N TYR A 695 -0.19 -0.97 -18.45
CA TYR A 695 0.51 -0.39 -17.29
C TYR A 695 0.98 -1.48 -16.33
N MET A 696 2.12 -1.27 -15.68
CA MET A 696 2.86 -2.32 -14.94
C MET A 696 2.64 -2.29 -13.41
N HIS A 697 1.48 -1.78 -12.97
CA HIS A 697 0.98 -1.86 -11.59
C HIS A 697 -0.45 -2.44 -11.57
N GLY A 698 -0.98 -2.74 -10.39
CA GLY A 698 -2.37 -3.19 -10.23
C GLY A 698 -3.38 -2.08 -10.53
N THR A 699 -4.64 -2.43 -10.81
CA THR A 699 -5.74 -1.45 -10.98
C THR A 699 -6.09 -0.67 -9.70
N GLY A 700 -5.62 -1.14 -8.52
CA GLY A 700 -5.80 -0.47 -7.24
C GLY A 700 -5.65 -1.40 -6.03
N HIS A 701 -5.61 -0.79 -4.85
CA HIS A 701 -5.36 -1.43 -3.56
C HIS A 701 -6.43 -1.04 -2.54
N GLY A 702 -6.59 -1.85 -1.48
CA GLY A 702 -7.34 -1.39 -0.32
C GLY A 702 -6.61 -0.26 0.41
N PHE A 703 -7.34 0.51 1.24
CA PHE A 703 -6.78 1.58 2.06
C PHE A 703 -7.46 1.63 3.44
N GLY A 704 -6.77 2.10 4.47
CA GLY A 704 -7.24 2.11 5.86
C GLY A 704 -7.93 3.40 6.28
N SER A 705 -8.69 3.37 7.39
CA SER A 705 -9.32 4.56 7.98
C SER A 705 -8.36 5.27 8.95
N PHE A 706 -7.77 6.38 8.48
CA PHE A 706 -6.68 7.10 9.16
C PHE A 706 -5.54 6.13 9.54
N LEU A 707 -5.05 5.38 8.57
CA LEU A 707 -4.06 4.30 8.69
C LEU A 707 -3.21 4.29 7.41
N ASN A 708 -2.62 3.16 7.02
CA ASN A 708 -1.89 3.04 5.77
C ASN A 708 -2.78 3.38 4.56
N VAL A 709 -2.18 4.06 3.59
CA VAL A 709 -2.79 4.26 2.27
C VAL A 709 -2.88 2.94 1.49
N HIS A 710 -1.88 2.06 1.60
CA HIS A 710 -1.94 0.70 1.10
C HIS A 710 -2.33 -0.25 2.25
N GLU A 711 -3.52 -0.83 2.18
CA GLU A 711 -4.05 -1.79 3.17
C GLU A 711 -4.65 -3.03 2.46
N GLY A 712 -4.08 -4.20 2.75
CA GLY A 712 -4.66 -5.48 2.38
C GLY A 712 -5.76 -5.97 3.35
N PRO A 713 -6.37 -7.14 3.09
CA PRO A 713 -5.92 -8.14 2.12
C PRO A 713 -6.66 -8.12 0.78
N HIS A 714 -7.70 -7.30 0.60
CA HIS A 714 -8.37 -7.11 -0.69
C HIS A 714 -7.62 -6.10 -1.58
N GLY A 715 -7.84 -6.19 -2.89
CA GLY A 715 -7.15 -5.39 -3.91
C GLY A 715 -7.30 -6.00 -5.29
N PHE A 716 -6.96 -5.28 -6.35
CA PHE A 716 -7.10 -5.76 -7.73
C PHE A 716 -6.10 -6.86 -8.13
N SER A 717 -5.07 -7.10 -7.33
CA SER A 717 -4.18 -8.27 -7.45
C SER A 717 -4.54 -9.42 -6.50
N SER A 718 -5.61 -9.29 -5.71
CA SER A 718 -5.96 -10.23 -4.64
C SER A 718 -7.02 -11.24 -5.05
N SER A 719 -6.92 -12.45 -4.49
CA SER A 719 -7.95 -13.49 -4.53
C SER A 719 -8.95 -13.42 -3.37
N VAL A 720 -8.88 -12.38 -2.54
CA VAL A 720 -9.89 -12.11 -1.51
C VAL A 720 -11.17 -11.57 -2.18
N ALA A 721 -12.31 -12.16 -1.83
CA ALA A 721 -13.61 -11.71 -2.30
C ALA A 721 -13.92 -10.28 -1.81
N LEU A 722 -14.51 -9.47 -2.68
CA LEU A 722 -15.00 -8.15 -2.33
C LEU A 722 -16.33 -8.26 -1.59
N VAL A 723 -16.44 -7.58 -0.44
CA VAL A 723 -17.65 -7.56 0.39
C VAL A 723 -18.05 -6.11 0.74
N PRO A 724 -19.32 -5.84 1.07
CA PRO A 724 -19.75 -4.51 1.49
C PRO A 724 -18.91 -3.95 2.64
N GLY A 725 -18.52 -2.68 2.53
CA GLY A 725 -17.65 -2.01 3.52
C GLY A 725 -16.15 -2.14 3.24
N HIS A 726 -15.70 -2.99 2.32
CA HIS A 726 -14.37 -2.82 1.72
C HIS A 726 -14.27 -1.43 1.06
N VAL A 727 -13.07 -0.84 1.11
CA VAL A 727 -12.75 0.39 0.37
C VAL A 727 -11.46 0.19 -0.42
N ILE A 728 -11.43 0.62 -1.68
CA ILE A 728 -10.41 0.29 -2.67
C ILE A 728 -10.16 1.46 -3.64
N THR A 729 -8.93 1.67 -4.10
CA THR A 729 -8.63 2.61 -5.20
C THR A 729 -8.96 1.99 -6.56
N ASN A 730 -9.23 2.83 -7.55
CA ASN A 730 -9.41 2.48 -8.96
C ASN A 730 -8.59 3.49 -9.75
N GLU A 731 -7.39 3.09 -10.16
CA GLU A 731 -6.26 3.95 -10.56
C GLU A 731 -5.58 3.53 -11.88
N PRO A 732 -6.29 3.15 -12.97
CA PRO A 732 -5.64 2.81 -14.22
C PRO A 732 -4.78 3.97 -14.76
N GLY A 733 -3.71 3.61 -15.46
CA GLY A 733 -2.79 4.57 -16.05
C GLY A 733 -2.18 4.10 -17.36
N PHE A 734 -1.35 4.96 -17.94
CA PHE A 734 -0.51 4.65 -19.09
C PHE A 734 0.73 5.53 -19.05
N TYR A 735 1.90 4.96 -19.34
CA TYR A 735 3.19 5.62 -19.18
C TYR A 735 4.04 5.38 -20.42
N LEU A 736 4.34 6.46 -21.15
CA LEU A 736 5.20 6.43 -22.34
C LEU A 736 6.59 6.92 -21.94
N GLU A 737 7.49 5.96 -21.71
CA GLU A 737 8.85 6.17 -21.20
C GLU A 737 9.57 7.33 -21.91
N GLY A 738 10.17 8.22 -21.11
CA GLY A 738 10.90 9.38 -21.62
C GLY A 738 10.06 10.46 -22.29
N ARG A 739 8.71 10.36 -22.31
CA ARG A 739 7.83 11.35 -22.96
C ARG A 739 6.76 11.93 -22.04
N TRP A 740 5.83 11.11 -21.56
CA TRP A 740 4.72 11.53 -20.70
C TRP A 740 3.97 10.32 -20.13
N GLY A 741 3.19 10.53 -19.08
CA GLY A 741 2.29 9.52 -18.54
C GLY A 741 1.06 10.15 -17.91
N MET A 742 0.14 9.29 -17.52
CA MET A 742 -1.20 9.66 -17.09
C MET A 742 -1.78 8.55 -16.20
N ARG A 743 -2.54 8.96 -15.19
CA ARG A 743 -3.33 8.09 -14.33
C ARG A 743 -4.61 8.83 -13.92
N ILE A 744 -5.70 8.11 -13.76
CA ILE A 744 -6.97 8.65 -13.28
C ILE A 744 -7.40 7.75 -12.13
N GLU A 745 -7.52 8.32 -10.94
CA GLU A 745 -7.75 7.53 -9.74
C GLU A 745 -8.97 7.99 -8.96
N SER A 746 -9.68 7.05 -8.34
CA SER A 746 -10.68 7.39 -7.32
C SER A 746 -10.82 6.27 -6.30
N ALA A 747 -11.04 6.65 -5.05
CA ALA A 747 -11.43 5.74 -4.00
C ALA A 747 -12.92 5.36 -4.11
N LEU A 748 -13.18 4.07 -3.93
CA LEU A 748 -14.48 3.43 -4.03
C LEU A 748 -14.77 2.67 -2.72
N ALA A 749 -16.02 2.69 -2.26
CA ALA A 749 -16.52 1.78 -1.23
C ALA A 749 -17.40 0.70 -1.89
N ILE A 750 -17.22 -0.57 -1.53
CA ILE A 750 -18.07 -1.66 -2.02
C ILE A 750 -19.41 -1.57 -1.27
N ARG A 751 -20.52 -1.56 -2.00
CA ARG A 751 -21.89 -1.51 -1.49
C ARG A 751 -22.76 -2.55 -2.18
N ARG A 752 -23.87 -2.93 -1.52
CA ARG A 752 -24.93 -3.71 -2.17
C ARG A 752 -25.69 -2.82 -3.15
N VAL A 753 -26.07 -3.36 -4.31
CA VAL A 753 -26.83 -2.67 -5.35
C VAL A 753 -28.07 -3.49 -5.73
N LYS A 754 -29.12 -2.80 -6.18
CA LYS A 754 -30.33 -3.47 -6.70
C LYS A 754 -30.19 -3.70 -8.20
N THR A 755 -30.33 -4.96 -8.61
CA THR A 755 -30.37 -5.40 -10.01
C THR A 755 -31.81 -5.63 -10.47
N LYS A 756 -32.04 -5.81 -11.78
CA LYS A 756 -33.35 -6.17 -12.34
C LYS A 756 -33.72 -7.66 -12.17
N GLY A 757 -32.77 -8.49 -11.74
CA GLY A 757 -32.93 -9.92 -11.58
C GLY A 757 -31.91 -10.49 -10.61
N GLU A 758 -32.18 -11.70 -10.14
CA GLU A 758 -31.63 -12.28 -8.90
C GLU A 758 -30.87 -13.59 -9.18
N PHE A 759 -30.12 -13.65 -10.29
CA PHE A 759 -29.37 -14.85 -10.65
C PHE A 759 -28.28 -15.16 -9.61
N ASN A 760 -28.31 -16.37 -9.04
CA ASN A 760 -27.52 -16.81 -7.89
C ASN A 760 -27.73 -16.00 -6.58
N GLY A 761 -28.86 -15.29 -6.46
CA GLY A 761 -29.25 -14.58 -5.24
C GLY A 761 -29.57 -13.10 -5.46
N ASP A 762 -30.07 -12.47 -4.40
CA ASP A 762 -30.43 -11.04 -4.34
C ASP A 762 -29.23 -10.14 -4.00
N VAL A 763 -28.13 -10.69 -3.47
CA VAL A 763 -26.93 -9.93 -3.10
C VAL A 763 -26.02 -9.66 -4.30
N TRP A 764 -26.28 -8.53 -4.96
CA TRP A 764 -25.38 -7.94 -5.95
C TRP A 764 -24.57 -6.79 -5.37
N LEU A 765 -23.34 -6.65 -5.85
CA LEU A 765 -22.36 -5.68 -5.38
C LEU A 765 -22.01 -4.69 -6.49
N GLY A 766 -21.61 -3.49 -6.09
CA GLY A 766 -21.10 -2.43 -6.94
C GLY A 766 -20.33 -1.40 -6.10
N PHE A 767 -19.96 -0.29 -6.74
CA PHE A 767 -19.10 0.72 -6.12
C PHE A 767 -19.82 2.03 -5.82
N GLU A 768 -19.51 2.60 -4.65
CA GLU A 768 -19.82 3.97 -4.26
C GLU A 768 -18.53 4.81 -4.35
N ARG A 769 -18.48 5.77 -5.28
CA ARG A 769 -17.33 6.68 -5.41
C ARG A 769 -17.25 7.69 -4.27
N LEU A 770 -16.12 7.70 -3.58
CA LEU A 770 -15.80 8.64 -2.50
C LEU A 770 -15.09 9.89 -3.04
N THR A 771 -14.10 9.73 -3.94
CA THR A 771 -13.32 10.86 -4.49
C THR A 771 -14.21 11.85 -5.24
N CYS A 772 -14.28 13.07 -4.69
CA CYS A 772 -15.06 14.17 -5.24
C CYS A 772 -14.13 15.21 -5.89
N VAL A 773 -13.57 14.86 -7.06
CA VAL A 773 -12.74 15.75 -7.89
C VAL A 773 -13.13 15.56 -9.36
N PRO A 774 -13.41 16.64 -10.12
CA PRO A 774 -13.78 16.52 -11.54
C PRO A 774 -12.65 15.88 -12.36
N ILE A 775 -13.00 15.29 -13.49
CA ILE A 775 -12.08 14.74 -14.49
C ILE A 775 -12.04 15.71 -15.66
N GLN A 776 -10.86 16.18 -16.06
CA GLN A 776 -10.74 17.18 -17.13
C GLN A 776 -11.16 16.56 -18.46
N THR A 777 -12.11 17.21 -19.14
CA THR A 777 -12.68 16.70 -20.40
C THR A 777 -11.86 17.06 -21.64
N ARG A 778 -10.92 18.02 -21.54
CA ARG A 778 -10.11 18.56 -22.64
C ARG A 778 -9.30 17.50 -23.42
N MET A 779 -8.77 16.49 -22.72
CA MET A 779 -8.02 15.36 -23.32
C MET A 779 -8.92 14.21 -23.83
N VAL A 780 -10.24 14.26 -23.63
CA VAL A 780 -11.12 13.14 -23.94
C VAL A 780 -11.55 13.18 -25.41
N LYS A 781 -11.15 12.18 -26.19
CA LYS A 781 -11.53 12.03 -27.59
C LYS A 781 -12.97 11.51 -27.69
N GLU A 782 -13.93 12.42 -27.78
CA GLU A 782 -15.37 12.13 -27.68
C GLU A 782 -15.86 11.01 -28.62
N SER A 783 -15.25 10.86 -29.79
CA SER A 783 -15.60 9.82 -30.77
C SER A 783 -15.27 8.39 -30.33
N MET A 784 -14.45 8.21 -29.28
CA MET A 784 -14.08 6.89 -28.74
C MET A 784 -15.02 6.43 -27.62
N LEU A 785 -15.78 7.34 -27.01
CA LEU A 785 -16.67 7.03 -25.89
C LEU A 785 -18.06 6.55 -26.34
N THR A 786 -18.62 5.58 -25.62
CA THR A 786 -20.04 5.21 -25.76
C THR A 786 -20.97 6.32 -25.22
N LYS A 787 -22.28 6.21 -25.46
CA LYS A 787 -23.25 7.18 -24.91
C LYS A 787 -23.25 7.17 -23.38
N GLU A 788 -23.11 5.98 -22.81
CA GLU A 788 -23.10 5.69 -21.38
C GLU A 788 -21.83 6.25 -20.74
N GLU A 789 -20.65 6.06 -21.35
CA GLU A 789 -19.38 6.64 -20.89
C GLU A 789 -19.41 8.18 -20.92
N LYS A 790 -19.97 8.79 -21.98
CA LYS A 790 -20.17 10.25 -22.06
C LYS A 790 -21.11 10.76 -20.97
N GLN A 791 -22.18 10.03 -20.68
CA GLN A 791 -23.15 10.43 -19.65
C GLN A 791 -22.54 10.29 -18.25
N TRP A 792 -21.85 9.18 -17.98
CA TRP A 792 -21.12 8.97 -16.71
C TRP A 792 -20.14 10.11 -16.42
N LEU A 793 -19.37 10.57 -17.42
CA LEU A 793 -18.39 11.64 -17.24
C LEU A 793 -19.06 12.98 -16.89
N LYS A 794 -20.16 13.31 -17.57
CA LYS A 794 -20.97 14.51 -17.29
C LYS A 794 -21.58 14.44 -15.90
N ASP A 795 -22.17 13.30 -15.54
CA ASP A 795 -22.80 13.10 -14.23
C ASP A 795 -21.78 13.13 -13.09
N HIS A 796 -20.57 12.58 -13.28
CA HIS A 796 -19.47 12.65 -12.31
C HIS A 796 -19.04 14.10 -12.07
N ASN A 797 -18.76 14.87 -13.14
CA ASN A 797 -18.34 16.26 -12.99
C ASN A 797 -19.46 17.14 -12.41
N LYS A 798 -20.73 16.90 -12.78
CA LYS A 798 -21.89 17.60 -12.21
C LYS A 798 -22.07 17.29 -10.71
N LYS A 799 -21.98 16.02 -10.31
CA LYS A 799 -22.02 15.62 -8.89
C LYS A 799 -20.86 16.24 -8.10
N CYS A 800 -19.69 16.45 -8.72
CA CYS A 800 -18.58 17.17 -8.08
C CYS A 800 -18.92 18.65 -7.86
N LEU A 801 -19.55 19.34 -8.82
CA LEU A 801 -20.05 20.70 -8.63
C LEU A 801 -21.06 20.78 -7.47
N GLU A 802 -22.12 19.97 -7.54
CA GLU A 802 -23.21 19.93 -6.55
C GLU A 802 -22.70 19.65 -5.12
N ARG A 803 -21.76 18.72 -4.96
CA ARG A 803 -21.21 18.34 -3.64
C ARG A 803 -20.17 19.31 -3.10
N LEU A 804 -19.36 19.95 -3.94
CA LEU A 804 -18.27 20.84 -3.49
C LEU A 804 -18.68 22.31 -3.39
N GLU A 805 -19.72 22.77 -4.07
CA GLU A 805 -20.20 24.16 -3.98
C GLU A 805 -20.34 24.67 -2.52
N PRO A 806 -20.93 23.91 -1.56
CA PRO A 806 -20.99 24.32 -0.15
C PRO A 806 -19.62 24.58 0.49
N HIS A 807 -18.59 23.84 0.06
CA HIS A 807 -17.21 23.92 0.58
C HIS A 807 -16.36 24.99 -0.13
N LEU A 808 -16.86 25.61 -1.19
CA LEU A 808 -16.15 26.61 -2.01
C LEU A 808 -16.71 28.03 -1.88
N LYS A 809 -17.74 28.27 -1.05
CA LYS A 809 -18.39 29.58 -0.85
C LYS A 809 -17.41 30.76 -0.57
N GLY A 810 -16.25 30.50 0.03
CA GLY A 810 -15.20 31.49 0.29
C GLY A 810 -14.20 31.75 -0.84
N ASP A 811 -14.12 30.88 -1.86
CA ASP A 811 -13.19 31.02 -3.01
C ASP A 811 -13.99 31.09 -4.32
N LYS A 812 -14.36 32.33 -4.71
CA LYS A 812 -15.10 32.61 -5.95
C LYS A 812 -14.38 32.13 -7.21
N ARG A 813 -13.05 32.04 -7.20
CA ARG A 813 -12.26 31.56 -8.33
C ARG A 813 -12.37 30.04 -8.43
N ALA A 814 -12.20 29.32 -7.32
CA ALA A 814 -12.38 27.87 -7.26
C ALA A 814 -13.81 27.44 -7.66
N PHE A 815 -14.83 28.16 -7.20
CA PHE A 815 -16.22 27.91 -7.61
C PHE A 815 -16.45 28.14 -9.12
N LYS A 816 -15.98 29.27 -9.67
CA LYS A 816 -16.08 29.56 -11.12
C LYS A 816 -15.37 28.51 -11.96
N TRP A 817 -14.15 28.13 -11.56
CA TRP A 817 -13.37 27.07 -12.22
C TRP A 817 -14.12 25.74 -12.21
N LEU A 818 -14.64 25.32 -11.05
CA LEU A 818 -15.36 24.05 -10.92
C LEU A 818 -16.63 24.03 -11.78
N LYS A 819 -17.39 25.13 -11.77
CA LYS A 819 -18.56 25.26 -12.64
C LYS A 819 -18.17 25.16 -14.12
N ARG A 820 -17.12 25.87 -14.55
CA ARG A 820 -16.61 25.80 -15.94
C ARG A 820 -16.21 24.38 -16.32
N GLU A 821 -15.46 23.65 -15.50
CA GLU A 821 -15.07 22.25 -15.78
C GLU A 821 -16.23 21.24 -15.68
N SER A 822 -17.31 21.60 -14.96
CA SER A 822 -18.55 20.82 -14.93
C SER A 822 -19.42 21.05 -16.17
N ASP A 823 -19.50 22.29 -16.65
CA ASP A 823 -20.28 22.68 -17.84
C ASP A 823 -19.51 22.44 -19.17
N ARG A 824 -18.20 22.15 -19.11
CA ARG A 824 -17.32 21.97 -20.29
C ARG A 824 -17.78 20.78 -21.16
N GLY A 825 -17.78 21.01 -22.48
CA GLY A 825 -17.94 19.94 -23.47
C GLY A 825 -16.83 18.87 -23.40
N ILE A 826 -17.01 17.76 -24.11
CA ILE A 826 -16.02 16.67 -24.14
C ILE A 826 -15.02 16.92 -25.29
N GLY A 827 -13.73 16.86 -24.98
CA GLY A 827 -12.64 17.08 -25.93
C GLY A 827 -12.20 18.54 -26.06
N ILE A 828 -11.42 18.81 -27.11
CA ILE A 828 -10.98 20.15 -27.48
C ILE A 828 -12.18 20.92 -28.04
N ALA A 829 -12.40 22.16 -27.60
CA ALA A 829 -13.45 23.00 -28.13
C ALA A 829 -13.30 23.18 -29.65
N SER A 830 -14.37 22.90 -30.40
CA SER A 830 -14.41 23.12 -31.84
C SER A 830 -14.14 24.59 -32.17
N PRO A 831 -13.37 24.91 -33.23
CA PRO A 831 -13.22 26.29 -33.69
C PRO A 831 -14.59 26.91 -33.98
N GLY A 832 -14.78 28.15 -33.55
CA GLY A 832 -16.04 28.87 -33.82
C GLY A 832 -16.24 29.12 -35.33
N PRO A 833 -17.44 29.53 -35.76
CA PRO A 833 -17.68 29.97 -37.12
C PRO A 833 -16.68 31.08 -37.49
N GLY A 834 -15.83 30.82 -38.50
CA GLY A 834 -14.70 31.69 -38.87
C GLY A 834 -13.30 31.10 -38.61
N GLY A 835 -13.19 29.88 -38.08
CA GLY A 835 -11.90 29.18 -37.93
C GLY A 835 -11.01 29.70 -36.80
N ILE A 836 -11.45 30.75 -36.10
CA ILE A 836 -10.80 31.28 -34.91
C ILE A 836 -11.08 30.32 -33.75
N THR A 837 -10.02 29.73 -33.21
CA THR A 837 -10.07 28.94 -31.97
C THR A 837 -9.78 29.88 -30.80
N ILE A 838 -10.79 30.61 -30.32
CA ILE A 838 -10.72 31.21 -28.99
C ILE A 838 -11.22 30.14 -28.01
N ASP A 839 -10.29 29.44 -27.36
CA ASP A 839 -10.58 28.87 -26.04
C ASP A 839 -10.72 30.11 -25.13
N TRP A 840 -11.95 30.48 -24.77
CA TRP A 840 -12.20 31.63 -23.89
C TRP A 840 -11.82 31.23 -22.46
N ASP A 841 -10.55 31.45 -22.14
CA ASP A 841 -9.94 31.33 -20.80
C ASP A 841 -9.26 32.66 -20.42
#